data_AF-E9G362-F1
#
_entry.id   AF-E9G362-F1
#
_cell.length_a   1.000
_cell.length_b   1.000
_cell.length_c   1.000
_cell.angle_alpha   90.00
_cell.angle_beta   90.00
_cell.angle_gamma   90.00
#
_symmetry.space_group_name_H-M   'P 1'
#
loop_
_entity.id
_entity.type
_entity.pdbx_description
1 polymer ?
#
loop_
_entity_poly.entity_id
_entity_poly.type
_entity_poly.pdbx_seq_one_letter_code
_entity_poly.pdbx_strand_id
1 'polypeptide(L)'
;MIPTNRIQSQIHPYYPYRDTFAVNVLENYKFTELVGDEVKILFLGCVDLRNILKTVSAGNVEHFQFHLNCSSPLVLARNMLILKIITSQDFDTKNDEDVAFLWDVWYNMDWPEQTQHRFKLVLRDLLDNDLPLNITITNDSQSLENIRTVWLSWWLFVGLTTLESHSARKSLLEKINEERLNYIVEGWRQLHSKDINPQGIYSKSLIPEAVDNFAFHLDSKFKHLGDATRKKVHEEAMRFFSKGSCRLRNGNSNDAFVNPTMMLDPSTPHWNVAPKLSPFDSFLPLTEEELDMSEGEILIRSCQKILTTQIAGYRSRLETVKIVFHLEDPMKFFYSDTTNLTFDVIDCSSLSDTVGLLNLIVGSSKKLADTPEAIFLTESTNWQNLSISAVEYVEEALCSPLSMIPTLYGLKLANHIELGSSLPTFECFLLYSNKLCWRKASPFRNVVPSPSPEMSRWFQELAKKCFIVGEGWTDKFRNENPKKSCGMLCYTPLSFSYAVNSMIQRVGGDFLKDIEKLELPSIFRLTWRTFESWKNNEIVMKFSAVLKGSPFQNFLLKELIELRKPPVLRLMLIPKNEVVHCYDQSISEIRSQQRPWLKIPNAHVIENFEMDVQKTSDGNISKTVVSFLLVSNHGIENTHCAVLFELMTGVPIVNSGLVSAMRVTKYDHSFPWNSRVPTVLPHLSAVRMDVNSCNEDPYQYAVEIMIECVGNISGKNSYIILRRLFIEKR
;
A
#
# COMPACT_ATOMS: atom_id res chain seq x y z
N MET A 1 -7.09 -13.40 9.38
CA MET A 1 -6.70 -12.16 10.09
C MET A 1 -5.50 -11.53 9.39
N ILE A 2 -5.40 -10.21 9.39
CA ILE A 2 -4.40 -9.45 8.62
C ILE A 2 -3.39 -8.80 9.60
N PRO A 3 -2.07 -8.80 9.32
CA PRO A 3 -1.05 -8.28 10.24
C PRO A 3 -0.90 -6.76 10.12
N THR A 4 -2.01 -6.02 10.20
CA THR A 4 -1.99 -4.56 10.15
C THR A 4 -3.05 -3.97 11.06
N ASN A 5 -2.67 -2.95 11.82
CA ASN A 5 -3.54 -2.17 12.71
C ASN A 5 -4.35 -1.10 11.96
N ARG A 6 -4.26 -1.08 10.63
CA ARG A 6 -4.89 -0.07 9.80
C ARG A 6 -6.21 -0.59 9.25
N ILE A 7 -7.26 0.21 9.39
CA ILE A 7 -8.48 -0.01 8.63
C ILE A 7 -8.17 0.38 7.18
N GLN A 8 -8.04 -0.61 6.30
CA GLN A 8 -7.82 -0.37 4.87
C GLN A 8 -9.13 -0.18 4.08
N SER A 9 -10.30 -0.28 4.73
CA SER A 9 -11.59 -0.03 4.09
C SER A 9 -11.71 1.46 3.71
N GLN A 10 -11.38 1.81 2.46
CA GLN A 10 -11.78 3.05 1.77
C GLN A 10 -11.41 4.41 2.43
N ILE A 11 -10.38 4.48 3.29
CA ILE A 11 -9.98 5.71 4.02
C ILE A 11 -8.82 6.46 3.32
N HIS A 12 -8.41 6.05 2.12
CA HIS A 12 -7.42 6.81 1.37
C HIS A 12 -8.08 8.03 0.68
N PRO A 13 -7.35 9.16 0.52
CA PRO A 13 -7.70 10.13 -0.51
C PRO A 13 -7.99 9.35 -1.80
N TYR A 14 -9.04 9.70 -2.49
CA TYR A 14 -9.33 9.04 -3.75
C TYR A 14 -8.21 9.41 -4.74
N TYR A 15 -7.48 8.40 -5.21
CA TYR A 15 -6.48 8.59 -6.25
C TYR A 15 -7.13 8.14 -7.57
N PRO A 16 -7.75 9.04 -8.33
CA PRO A 16 -8.24 8.70 -9.65
C PRO A 16 -7.07 8.25 -10.53
N TYR A 17 -5.89 8.84 -10.37
CA TYR A 17 -4.68 8.42 -11.06
C TYR A 17 -3.51 8.42 -10.09
N ARG A 18 -2.44 7.71 -10.44
CA ARG A 18 -1.22 7.55 -9.63
C ARG A 18 -0.43 8.86 -9.54
N ASP A 19 0.24 9.12 -8.42
CA ASP A 19 1.14 10.26 -8.18
C ASP A 19 2.62 9.94 -8.46
N THR A 20 2.92 8.78 -9.06
CA THR A 20 4.27 8.37 -9.42
C THR A 20 4.37 7.95 -10.89
N PHE A 21 5.60 7.99 -11.42
CA PHE A 21 5.92 7.69 -12.81
C PHE A 21 5.48 6.27 -13.22
N ALA A 22 4.87 6.16 -14.40
CA ALA A 22 4.54 4.88 -15.01
C ALA A 22 5.83 4.09 -15.31
N VAL A 23 5.86 2.83 -14.86
CA VAL A 23 7.03 1.94 -15.05
C VAL A 23 6.68 0.74 -15.89
N ASN A 24 7.67 0.28 -16.67
CA ASN A 24 7.65 -1.07 -17.20
C ASN A 24 8.05 -2.02 -16.07
N VAL A 25 7.11 -2.79 -15.53
CA VAL A 25 7.42 -3.69 -14.41
C VAL A 25 8.33 -4.85 -14.81
N LEU A 26 8.50 -5.09 -16.11
CA LEU A 26 9.38 -6.12 -16.66
C LEU A 26 10.80 -5.61 -16.96
N GLU A 27 11.11 -4.35 -16.72
CA GLU A 27 12.44 -3.77 -16.97
C GLU A 27 13.55 -4.56 -16.25
N ASN A 28 13.27 -5.03 -15.03
CA ASN A 28 14.19 -5.83 -14.23
C ASN A 28 13.92 -7.34 -14.30
N TYR A 29 12.96 -7.77 -15.14
CA TYR A 29 12.63 -9.18 -15.33
C TYR A 29 13.55 -9.77 -16.39
N LYS A 30 14.24 -10.87 -16.06
CA LYS A 30 15.16 -11.53 -16.99
C LYS A 30 14.41 -12.64 -17.69
N PHE A 31 14.27 -12.56 -19.00
CA PHE A 31 13.73 -13.65 -19.81
C PHE A 31 14.80 -14.73 -19.98
N THR A 32 14.52 -15.94 -19.50
CA THR A 32 15.34 -17.14 -19.72
C THR A 32 14.52 -18.17 -20.49
N GLU A 33 15.19 -19.18 -21.07
CA GLU A 33 14.53 -20.27 -21.83
C GLU A 33 13.52 -21.10 -21.00
N LEU A 34 13.48 -20.89 -19.68
CA LEU A 34 12.58 -21.56 -18.72
C LEU A 34 11.30 -20.75 -18.42
N VAL A 35 11.19 -19.51 -18.91
CA VAL A 35 9.98 -18.70 -18.74
C VAL A 35 8.93 -19.25 -19.71
N GLY A 36 7.79 -19.70 -19.19
CA GLY A 36 6.68 -20.14 -20.03
C GLY A 36 6.13 -19.01 -20.91
N ASP A 37 5.37 -19.36 -21.94
CA ASP A 37 4.82 -18.41 -22.92
C ASP A 37 3.87 -17.34 -22.30
N GLU A 38 3.48 -17.52 -21.03
CA GLU A 38 2.62 -16.63 -20.25
C GLU A 38 3.32 -16.09 -19.00
N VAL A 39 3.31 -14.76 -18.81
CA VAL A 39 3.83 -14.09 -17.61
C VAL A 39 2.68 -13.57 -16.74
N LYS A 40 2.68 -13.95 -15.45
CA LYS A 40 1.64 -13.57 -14.48
C LYS A 40 2.10 -12.41 -13.61
N ILE A 41 1.36 -11.31 -13.67
CA ILE A 41 1.70 -10.04 -13.03
C ILE A 41 0.60 -9.62 -12.07
N LEU A 42 0.92 -9.42 -10.79
CA LEU A 42 0.00 -8.91 -9.77
C LEU A 42 0.31 -7.44 -9.47
N PHE A 43 -0.69 -6.57 -9.63
CA PHE A 43 -0.68 -5.21 -9.10
C PHE A 43 -1.52 -5.18 -7.82
N LEU A 44 -0.85 -5.15 -6.68
CA LEU A 44 -1.48 -5.17 -5.36
C LEU A 44 -1.80 -3.74 -4.89
N GLY A 45 -3.07 -3.44 -4.64
CA GLY A 45 -3.50 -2.06 -4.39
C GLY A 45 -3.41 -1.19 -5.65
N CYS A 46 -3.75 -1.75 -6.82
CA CYS A 46 -3.72 -1.08 -8.10
C CYS A 46 -4.67 0.13 -8.13
N VAL A 47 -4.09 1.31 -8.39
CA VAL A 47 -4.82 2.57 -8.49
C VAL A 47 -5.16 2.91 -9.95
N ASP A 48 -4.31 2.53 -10.90
CA ASP A 48 -4.36 3.07 -12.26
C ASP A 48 -3.65 2.15 -13.28
N LEU A 49 -4.03 2.24 -14.56
CA LEU A 49 -3.64 1.30 -15.62
C LEU A 49 -2.31 1.62 -16.32
N ARG A 50 -1.69 2.78 -16.06
CA ARG A 50 -0.52 3.22 -16.85
C ARG A 50 0.68 2.28 -16.78
N ASN A 51 0.94 1.63 -15.64
CA ASN A 51 1.99 0.61 -15.57
C ASN A 51 1.72 -0.56 -16.52
N ILE A 52 0.45 -0.95 -16.67
CA ILE A 52 0.03 -2.03 -17.57
C ILE A 52 0.26 -1.60 -19.00
N LEU A 53 -0.24 -0.42 -19.39
CA LEU A 53 -0.09 0.11 -20.75
C LEU A 53 1.39 0.23 -21.14
N LYS A 54 2.24 0.75 -20.24
CA LYS A 54 3.69 0.84 -20.46
C LYS A 54 4.37 -0.52 -20.53
N THR A 55 3.96 -1.48 -19.70
CA THR A 55 4.54 -2.84 -19.69
C THR A 55 4.15 -3.61 -20.95
N VAL A 56 2.90 -3.53 -21.40
CA VAL A 56 2.43 -4.22 -22.62
C VAL A 56 3.07 -3.64 -23.88
N SER A 57 3.20 -2.32 -23.95
CA SER A 57 3.82 -1.64 -25.10
C SER A 57 5.32 -1.86 -25.20
N ALA A 58 6.02 -2.11 -24.08
CA ALA A 58 7.47 -2.31 -24.06
C ALA A 58 7.91 -3.79 -23.99
N GLY A 59 7.06 -4.70 -23.53
CA GLY A 59 7.45 -6.08 -23.21
C GLY A 59 7.40 -7.03 -24.41
N ASN A 60 8.45 -7.81 -24.62
CA ASN A 60 8.53 -8.86 -25.66
C ASN A 60 8.04 -10.23 -25.15
N VAL A 61 6.95 -10.25 -24.39
CA VAL A 61 6.31 -11.48 -23.92
C VAL A 61 5.30 -11.94 -24.96
N GLU A 62 4.99 -13.23 -25.10
CA GLU A 62 3.87 -13.66 -25.95
C GLU A 62 2.54 -13.37 -25.27
N HIS A 63 2.27 -13.94 -24.09
CA HIS A 63 1.02 -13.79 -23.36
C HIS A 63 1.18 -13.11 -22.00
N PHE A 64 0.27 -12.18 -21.69
CA PHE A 64 0.22 -11.49 -20.41
C PHE A 64 -1.03 -11.86 -19.62
N GLN A 65 -0.85 -12.15 -18.33
CA GLN A 65 -1.95 -12.25 -17.38
C GLN A 65 -1.77 -11.26 -16.24
N PHE A 66 -2.56 -10.18 -16.26
CA PHE A 66 -2.57 -9.15 -15.22
C PHE A 66 -3.64 -9.42 -14.18
N HIS A 67 -3.28 -9.34 -12.90
CA HIS A 67 -4.18 -9.40 -11.77
C HIS A 67 -4.19 -8.06 -11.06
N LEU A 68 -5.34 -7.37 -11.05
CA LEU A 68 -5.50 -6.05 -10.44
C LEU A 68 -6.32 -6.19 -9.16
N ASN A 69 -5.69 -5.94 -8.02
CA ASN A 69 -6.36 -5.94 -6.73
C ASN A 69 -6.54 -4.52 -6.20
N CYS A 70 -7.74 -4.19 -5.71
CA CYS A 70 -8.00 -2.95 -4.97
C CYS A 70 -9.17 -3.14 -4.01
N SER A 71 -9.14 -2.43 -2.87
CA SER A 71 -10.25 -2.42 -1.92
C SER A 71 -11.39 -1.47 -2.31
N SER A 72 -11.15 -0.57 -3.26
CA SER A 72 -12.11 0.46 -3.68
C SER A 72 -12.85 0.03 -4.96
N PRO A 73 -14.19 -0.12 -4.92
CA PRO A 73 -14.97 -0.41 -6.12
C PRO A 73 -14.92 0.74 -7.13
N LEU A 74 -14.75 1.99 -6.69
CA LEU A 74 -14.63 3.17 -7.56
C LEU A 74 -13.41 3.09 -8.47
N VAL A 75 -12.26 2.69 -7.91
CA VAL A 75 -11.00 2.56 -8.64
C VAL A 75 -11.12 1.45 -9.69
N LEU A 76 -11.67 0.30 -9.32
CA LEU A 76 -11.86 -0.81 -10.27
C LEU A 76 -12.89 -0.46 -11.36
N ALA A 77 -14.02 0.15 -10.98
CA ALA A 77 -15.05 0.63 -11.90
C ALA A 77 -14.47 1.60 -12.95
N ARG A 78 -13.57 2.48 -12.52
CA ARG A 78 -12.90 3.45 -13.39
C ARG A 78 -11.89 2.79 -14.32
N ASN A 79 -11.07 1.88 -13.81
CA ASN A 79 -10.13 1.12 -14.61
C ASN A 79 -10.84 0.29 -15.68
N MET A 80 -11.95 -0.36 -15.34
CA MET A 80 -12.79 -1.09 -16.30
C MET A 80 -13.40 -0.16 -17.37
N LEU A 81 -13.90 1.01 -16.96
CA LEU A 81 -14.41 2.01 -17.90
C LEU A 81 -13.36 2.42 -18.92
N ILE A 82 -12.16 2.75 -18.45
CA ILE A 82 -11.04 3.14 -19.31
C ILE A 82 -10.67 2.00 -20.27
N LEU A 83 -10.58 0.77 -19.76
CA LEU A 83 -10.31 -0.39 -20.61
C LEU A 83 -11.39 -0.56 -21.68
N LYS A 84 -12.68 -0.46 -21.33
CA LYS A 84 -13.79 -0.52 -22.29
C LYS A 84 -13.64 0.51 -23.41
N ILE A 85 -13.29 1.76 -23.07
CA ILE A 85 -13.05 2.82 -24.05
C ILE A 85 -11.91 2.42 -25.00
N ILE A 86 -10.73 2.07 -24.47
CA ILE A 86 -9.54 1.81 -25.29
C ILE A 86 -9.57 0.45 -26.01
N THR A 87 -10.47 -0.47 -25.65
CA THR A 87 -10.67 -1.74 -26.35
C THR A 87 -11.79 -1.68 -27.39
N SER A 88 -12.58 -0.59 -27.42
CA SER A 88 -13.67 -0.45 -28.38
C SER A 88 -13.16 -0.41 -29.82
N GLN A 89 -13.90 -1.02 -30.75
CA GLN A 89 -13.56 -0.97 -32.18
C GLN A 89 -13.62 0.47 -32.72
N ASP A 90 -14.50 1.30 -32.16
CA ASP A 90 -14.73 2.69 -32.57
C ASP A 90 -13.67 3.67 -32.06
N PHE A 91 -12.74 3.23 -31.22
CA PHE A 91 -11.67 4.08 -30.68
C PHE A 91 -10.44 4.06 -31.58
N ASP A 92 -10.09 5.19 -32.18
CA ASP A 92 -8.89 5.36 -33.01
C ASP A 92 -7.83 6.23 -32.32
N THR A 93 -6.63 5.69 -32.14
CA THR A 93 -5.49 6.41 -31.55
C THR A 93 -4.96 7.52 -32.46
N LYS A 94 -5.32 7.54 -33.74
CA LYS A 94 -4.96 8.61 -34.69
C LYS A 94 -5.99 9.73 -34.74
N ASN A 95 -7.15 9.55 -34.12
CA ASN A 95 -8.20 10.56 -34.06
C ASN A 95 -8.02 11.43 -32.82
N ASP A 96 -7.75 12.72 -33.02
CA ASP A 96 -7.56 13.68 -31.94
C ASP A 96 -8.80 13.81 -31.05
N GLU A 97 -10.01 13.61 -31.59
CA GLU A 97 -11.26 13.65 -30.80
C GLU A 97 -11.38 12.47 -29.83
N ASP A 98 -10.88 11.29 -30.21
CA ASP A 98 -10.88 10.10 -29.37
C ASP A 98 -9.85 10.21 -28.25
N VAL A 99 -8.66 10.71 -28.58
CA VAL A 99 -7.62 11.00 -27.58
C VAL A 99 -8.11 12.09 -26.61
N ALA A 100 -8.75 13.14 -27.10
CA ALA A 100 -9.34 14.18 -26.27
C ALA A 100 -10.46 13.64 -25.36
N PHE A 101 -11.34 12.79 -25.89
CA PHE A 101 -12.39 12.13 -25.11
C PHE A 101 -11.80 11.29 -23.96
N LEU A 102 -10.80 10.44 -24.25
CA LEU A 102 -10.15 9.65 -23.22
C LEU A 102 -9.43 10.52 -22.19
N TRP A 103 -8.74 11.56 -22.65
CA TRP A 103 -8.00 12.49 -21.78
C TRP A 103 -8.95 13.24 -20.83
N ASP A 104 -10.12 13.66 -21.32
CA ASP A 104 -11.16 14.28 -20.50
C ASP A 104 -11.66 13.34 -19.40
N VAL A 105 -11.98 12.09 -19.77
CA VAL A 105 -12.49 11.09 -18.82
C VAL A 105 -11.42 10.74 -17.77
N TRP A 106 -10.15 10.61 -18.17
CA TRP A 106 -9.07 10.15 -17.29
C TRP A 106 -8.44 11.28 -16.45
N TYR A 107 -8.36 12.53 -16.91
CA TYR A 107 -7.53 13.54 -16.23
C TYR A 107 -8.21 14.87 -15.91
N ASN A 108 -9.39 15.16 -16.46
CA ASN A 108 -10.04 16.45 -16.26
C ASN A 108 -11.19 16.41 -15.24
N MET A 109 -11.30 17.47 -14.43
CA MET A 109 -12.37 17.64 -13.43
C MET A 109 -13.74 17.89 -14.08
N ASP A 110 -13.74 18.52 -15.23
CA ASP A 110 -14.92 18.79 -16.05
C ASP A 110 -14.77 18.12 -17.43
N TRP A 111 -15.76 18.30 -18.32
CA TRP A 111 -15.69 17.96 -19.75
C TRP A 111 -16.80 18.66 -20.57
N PRO A 112 -16.68 18.74 -21.91
CA PRO A 112 -17.73 19.26 -22.78
C PRO A 112 -18.92 18.28 -22.93
N GLU A 113 -20.02 18.78 -23.49
CA GLU A 113 -21.24 18.00 -23.77
C GLU A 113 -21.00 16.77 -24.65
N GLN A 114 -20.10 16.87 -25.64
CA GLN A 114 -19.74 15.77 -26.53
C GLN A 114 -19.15 14.59 -25.75
N THR A 115 -18.20 14.87 -24.85
CA THR A 115 -17.62 13.87 -23.94
C THR A 115 -18.68 13.28 -23.03
N GLN A 116 -19.59 14.10 -22.51
CA GLN A 116 -20.70 13.63 -21.68
C GLN A 116 -21.59 12.61 -22.40
N HIS A 117 -21.96 12.88 -23.66
CA HIS A 117 -22.82 11.98 -24.43
C HIS A 117 -22.14 10.64 -24.71
N ARG A 118 -20.87 10.66 -25.14
CA ARG A 118 -20.06 9.46 -25.35
C ARG A 118 -19.88 8.67 -24.06
N PHE A 119 -19.60 9.34 -22.95
CA PHE A 119 -19.43 8.73 -21.64
C PHE A 119 -20.69 7.97 -21.19
N LYS A 120 -21.90 8.55 -21.40
CA LYS A 120 -23.14 7.82 -21.14
C LYS A 120 -23.18 6.53 -21.95
N LEU A 121 -23.00 6.57 -23.27
CA LEU A 121 -23.08 5.36 -24.10
C LEU A 121 -22.20 4.22 -23.57
N VAL A 122 -20.95 4.52 -23.19
CA VAL A 122 -20.04 3.53 -22.61
C VAL A 122 -20.55 2.97 -21.28
N LEU A 123 -21.12 3.82 -20.41
CA LEU A 123 -21.71 3.36 -19.14
C LEU A 123 -22.93 2.46 -19.35
N ARG A 124 -23.77 2.73 -20.37
CA ARG A 124 -24.91 1.85 -20.68
C ARG A 124 -24.43 0.44 -20.99
N ASP A 125 -23.42 0.33 -21.86
CA ASP A 125 -22.86 -0.96 -22.26
C ASP A 125 -22.29 -1.72 -21.04
N LEU A 126 -21.61 -1.02 -20.13
CA LEU A 126 -21.10 -1.61 -18.89
C LEU A 126 -22.21 -2.07 -17.94
N LEU A 127 -23.30 -1.30 -17.83
CA LEU A 127 -24.48 -1.68 -17.03
C LEU A 127 -25.18 -2.92 -17.61
N ASP A 128 -25.19 -3.05 -18.93
CA ASP A 128 -25.70 -4.21 -19.67
C ASP A 128 -24.76 -5.44 -19.64
N ASN A 129 -23.70 -5.41 -18.83
CA ASN A 129 -22.67 -6.46 -18.70
C ASN A 129 -21.83 -6.69 -19.97
N ASP A 130 -21.75 -5.73 -20.88
CA ASP A 130 -20.91 -5.83 -22.07
C ASP A 130 -19.45 -5.48 -21.73
N LEU A 131 -18.78 -6.40 -21.04
CA LEU A 131 -17.36 -6.29 -20.70
C LEU A 131 -16.47 -6.75 -21.87
N PRO A 132 -15.31 -6.11 -22.09
CA PRO A 132 -14.31 -6.59 -23.04
C PRO A 132 -13.93 -8.05 -22.79
N LEU A 133 -13.76 -8.84 -23.85
CA LEU A 133 -13.47 -10.29 -23.77
C LEU A 133 -12.19 -10.63 -22.98
N ASN A 134 -11.22 -9.72 -22.96
CA ASN A 134 -9.96 -9.87 -22.23
C ASN A 134 -10.07 -9.55 -20.73
N ILE A 135 -11.23 -9.09 -20.26
CA ILE A 135 -11.47 -8.71 -18.87
C ILE A 135 -12.29 -9.77 -18.17
N THR A 136 -11.82 -10.18 -17.00
CA THR A 136 -12.54 -11.10 -16.10
C THR A 136 -12.59 -10.50 -14.71
N ILE A 137 -13.70 -10.74 -14.03
CA ILE A 137 -13.90 -10.39 -12.63
C ILE A 137 -13.94 -11.70 -11.86
N THR A 138 -13.32 -11.73 -10.69
CA THR A 138 -13.43 -12.91 -9.83
C THR A 138 -14.90 -13.21 -9.49
N ASN A 139 -15.24 -14.50 -9.36
CA ASN A 139 -16.61 -15.04 -9.40
C ASN A 139 -17.48 -14.73 -8.15
N ASP A 140 -17.33 -13.56 -7.51
CA ASP A 140 -18.25 -13.11 -6.48
C ASP A 140 -19.30 -12.16 -7.09
N SER A 141 -20.53 -12.67 -7.24
CA SER A 141 -21.68 -11.88 -7.70
C SER A 141 -21.82 -10.54 -6.97
N GLN A 142 -21.37 -10.48 -5.72
CA GLN A 142 -21.36 -9.26 -4.91
C GLN A 142 -20.38 -8.19 -5.41
N SER A 143 -19.19 -8.54 -5.90
CA SER A 143 -18.23 -7.52 -6.34
C SER A 143 -18.62 -6.88 -7.66
N LEU A 144 -19.15 -7.68 -8.59
CA LEU A 144 -19.74 -7.13 -9.80
C LEU A 144 -20.90 -6.19 -9.47
N GLU A 145 -21.77 -6.54 -8.52
CA GLU A 145 -22.88 -5.68 -8.11
C GLU A 145 -22.40 -4.38 -7.44
N ASN A 146 -21.35 -4.45 -6.61
CA ASN A 146 -20.73 -3.27 -6.01
C ASN A 146 -20.15 -2.33 -7.08
N ILE A 147 -19.50 -2.87 -8.11
CA ILE A 147 -18.96 -2.09 -9.24
C ILE A 147 -20.09 -1.50 -10.09
N ARG A 148 -21.13 -2.28 -10.38
CA ARG A 148 -22.33 -1.82 -11.10
C ARG A 148 -23.04 -0.68 -10.39
N THR A 149 -23.13 -0.75 -9.06
CA THR A 149 -23.69 0.34 -8.25
C THR A 149 -22.94 1.65 -8.49
N VAL A 150 -21.61 1.61 -8.62
CA VAL A 150 -20.80 2.80 -8.96
C VAL A 150 -21.14 3.33 -10.36
N TRP A 151 -21.18 2.46 -11.37
CA TRP A 151 -21.54 2.88 -12.73
C TRP A 151 -22.96 3.45 -12.81
N LEU A 152 -23.91 2.88 -12.08
CA LEU A 152 -25.28 3.38 -11.99
C LEU A 152 -25.31 4.76 -11.34
N SER A 153 -24.55 4.98 -10.26
CA SER A 153 -24.42 6.29 -9.62
C SER A 153 -23.82 7.33 -10.58
N TRP A 154 -22.79 6.97 -11.37
CA TRP A 154 -22.25 7.86 -12.41
C TRP A 154 -23.28 8.16 -13.49
N TRP A 155 -23.99 7.14 -13.99
CA TRP A 155 -25.04 7.32 -15.00
C TRP A 155 -26.14 8.27 -14.53
N LEU A 156 -26.65 8.06 -13.30
CA LEU A 156 -27.68 8.89 -12.69
C LEU A 156 -27.20 10.33 -12.48
N PHE A 157 -25.99 10.52 -11.96
CA PHE A 157 -25.39 11.84 -11.75
C PHE A 157 -25.27 12.62 -13.06
N VAL A 158 -24.74 11.98 -14.11
CA VAL A 158 -24.63 12.61 -15.43
C VAL A 158 -26.02 12.88 -16.01
N GLY A 159 -26.99 12.00 -15.79
CA GLY A 159 -28.41 12.21 -16.15
C GLY A 159 -29.01 13.45 -15.50
N LEU A 160 -28.89 13.58 -14.17
CA LEU A 160 -29.42 14.69 -13.39
C LEU A 160 -28.79 16.02 -13.80
N THR A 161 -27.46 16.08 -13.88
CA THR A 161 -26.74 17.28 -14.30
C THR A 161 -27.08 17.71 -15.73
N THR A 162 -27.52 16.80 -16.60
CA THR A 162 -28.02 17.17 -17.96
C THR A 162 -29.33 17.95 -17.91
N LEU A 163 -30.20 17.63 -16.94
CA LEU A 163 -31.52 18.24 -16.81
C LEU A 163 -31.48 19.58 -16.06
N GLU A 164 -30.37 19.88 -15.38
CA GLU A 164 -30.18 21.11 -14.63
C GLU A 164 -29.94 22.33 -15.54
N SER A 165 -30.38 23.50 -15.07
CA SER A 165 -30.09 24.76 -15.75
C SER A 165 -28.59 25.00 -15.84
N HIS A 166 -28.16 25.75 -16.86
CA HIS A 166 -26.76 26.18 -17.00
C HIS A 166 -26.20 26.84 -15.73
N SER A 167 -27.02 27.69 -15.08
CA SER A 167 -26.66 28.36 -13.82
C SER A 167 -26.42 27.39 -12.66
N ALA A 168 -27.25 26.34 -12.52
CA ALA A 168 -27.10 25.33 -11.48
C ALA A 168 -25.84 24.49 -11.69
N ARG A 169 -25.60 24.04 -12.93
CA ARG A 169 -24.37 23.32 -13.31
C ARG A 169 -23.11 24.13 -13.01
N LYS A 170 -23.11 25.42 -13.38
CA LYS A 170 -21.99 26.32 -13.12
C LYS A 170 -21.74 26.50 -11.62
N SER A 171 -22.80 26.68 -10.84
CA SER A 171 -22.71 26.80 -9.38
C SER A 171 -22.14 25.54 -8.73
N LEU A 172 -22.54 24.34 -9.19
CA LEU A 172 -21.98 23.08 -8.73
C LEU A 172 -20.48 22.98 -9.03
N LEU A 173 -20.06 23.33 -10.25
CA LEU A 173 -18.65 23.31 -10.65
C LEU A 173 -17.80 24.30 -9.83
N GLU A 174 -18.33 25.50 -9.57
CA GLU A 174 -17.70 26.49 -8.70
C GLU A 174 -17.52 25.97 -7.28
N LYS A 175 -18.55 25.33 -6.70
CA LYS A 175 -18.49 24.72 -5.38
C LYS A 175 -17.41 23.62 -5.29
N ILE A 176 -17.37 22.72 -6.27
CA ILE A 176 -16.37 21.65 -6.31
C ILE A 176 -14.96 22.22 -6.46
N ASN A 177 -14.79 23.26 -7.30
CA ASN A 177 -13.49 23.91 -7.46
C ASN A 177 -13.05 24.65 -6.18
N GLU A 178 -13.97 25.28 -5.44
CA GLU A 178 -13.67 25.86 -4.13
C GLU A 178 -13.22 24.78 -3.13
N GLU A 179 -13.93 23.64 -3.04
CA GLU A 179 -13.51 22.51 -2.20
C GLU A 179 -12.12 21.98 -2.59
N ARG A 180 -11.83 21.88 -3.89
CA ARG A 180 -10.53 21.47 -4.42
C ARG A 180 -9.41 22.43 -4.03
N LEU A 181 -9.61 23.73 -4.22
CA LEU A 181 -8.62 24.74 -3.85
C LEU A 181 -8.37 24.76 -2.33
N ASN A 182 -9.40 24.52 -1.52
CA ASN A 182 -9.26 24.34 -0.08
C ASN A 182 -8.38 23.13 0.24
N TYR A 183 -8.57 22.04 -0.48
CA TYR A 183 -7.77 20.83 -0.34
C TYR A 183 -6.29 21.08 -0.69
N ILE A 184 -6.02 21.84 -1.77
CA ILE A 184 -4.67 22.25 -2.19
C ILE A 184 -3.98 23.07 -1.10
N VAL A 185 -4.64 24.10 -0.57
CA VAL A 185 -4.08 24.95 0.51
C VAL A 185 -3.80 24.14 1.77
N GLU A 186 -4.70 23.22 2.13
CA GLU A 186 -4.50 22.35 3.28
C GLU A 186 -3.33 21.38 3.08
N GLY A 187 -3.21 20.79 1.88
CA GLY A 187 -2.05 19.97 1.51
C GLY A 187 -0.73 20.73 1.61
N TRP A 188 -0.72 21.97 1.12
CA TRP A 188 0.45 22.86 1.21
C TRP A 188 0.82 23.17 2.67
N ARG A 189 -0.15 23.53 3.53
CA ARG A 189 0.10 23.74 4.96
C ARG A 189 0.70 22.52 5.67
N GLN A 190 0.25 21.32 5.31
CA GLN A 190 0.80 20.07 5.86
C GLN A 190 2.24 19.80 5.41
N LEU A 191 2.65 20.31 4.26
CA LEU A 191 4.03 20.25 3.78
C LEU A 191 4.91 21.29 4.51
N HIS A 192 4.40 22.50 4.72
CA HIS A 192 5.13 23.66 5.27
C HIS A 192 4.86 23.96 6.76
N SER A 193 4.41 22.96 7.53
CA SER A 193 3.97 23.12 8.92
C SER A 193 5.03 23.62 9.93
N LYS A 194 6.30 23.75 9.51
CA LYS A 194 7.39 24.32 10.33
C LYS A 194 7.46 25.85 10.24
N ASP A 195 6.93 26.44 9.18
CA ASP A 195 7.11 27.86 8.84
C ASP A 195 5.84 28.70 9.03
N ILE A 196 4.70 28.05 9.33
CA ILE A 196 3.38 28.70 9.37
C ILE A 196 2.81 28.65 10.79
N ASN A 197 2.45 29.82 11.34
CA ASN A 197 1.83 29.94 12.65
C ASN A 197 0.44 29.24 12.65
N PRO A 198 0.19 28.22 13.50
CA PRO A 198 -1.01 27.39 13.44
C PRO A 198 -2.33 28.12 13.77
N GLN A 199 -2.29 29.40 14.13
CA GLN A 199 -3.46 30.23 14.42
C GLN A 199 -3.93 31.10 13.23
N GLY A 200 -3.31 30.98 12.05
CA GLY A 200 -3.73 31.69 10.85
C GLY A 200 -5.06 31.17 10.28
N ILE A 201 -6.15 31.91 10.52
CA ILE A 201 -7.48 31.68 9.94
C ILE A 201 -7.35 31.52 8.41
N TYR A 202 -8.11 30.57 7.84
CA TYR A 202 -8.28 30.37 6.41
C TYR A 202 -8.40 31.72 5.68
N SER A 203 -7.44 32.01 4.79
CA SER A 203 -7.50 33.18 3.94
C SER A 203 -7.38 32.73 2.50
N LYS A 204 -8.37 33.10 1.66
CA LYS A 204 -8.32 32.92 0.20
C LYS A 204 -7.03 33.50 -0.42
N SER A 205 -6.30 34.36 0.31
CA SER A 205 -5.00 34.90 -0.09
C SER A 205 -3.88 33.86 -0.24
N LEU A 206 -3.99 32.66 0.34
CA LEU A 206 -2.95 31.62 0.27
C LEU A 206 -3.05 30.72 -0.97
N ILE A 207 -4.14 30.81 -1.74
CA ILE A 207 -4.36 29.96 -2.91
C ILE A 207 -3.26 30.16 -3.97
N PRO A 208 -2.90 31.38 -4.38
CA PRO A 208 -1.88 31.58 -5.41
C PRO A 208 -0.52 31.00 -5.00
N GLU A 209 -0.13 31.17 -3.73
CA GLU A 209 1.13 30.66 -3.19
C GLU A 209 1.17 29.12 -3.14
N ALA A 210 0.07 28.48 -2.74
CA ALA A 210 -0.03 27.02 -2.74
C ALA A 210 0.03 26.44 -4.16
N VAL A 211 -0.68 27.05 -5.11
CA VAL A 211 -0.68 26.63 -6.53
C VAL A 211 0.72 26.83 -7.15
N ASP A 212 1.36 27.97 -6.89
CA ASP A 212 2.72 28.29 -7.35
C ASP A 212 3.75 27.29 -6.84
N ASN A 213 3.70 26.92 -5.56
CA ASN A 213 4.57 25.89 -5.00
C ASN A 213 4.40 24.51 -5.67
N PHE A 214 3.17 24.08 -5.94
CA PHE A 214 2.95 22.81 -6.65
C PHE A 214 3.35 22.88 -8.12
N ALA A 215 3.18 24.02 -8.79
CA ALA A 215 3.66 24.22 -10.15
C ALA A 215 5.19 24.24 -10.23
N PHE A 216 5.84 24.92 -9.28
CA PHE A 216 7.29 24.90 -9.09
C PHE A 216 7.80 23.47 -8.85
N HIS A 217 7.06 22.64 -8.11
CA HIS A 217 7.44 21.24 -7.96
C HIS A 217 7.52 20.50 -9.31
N LEU A 218 6.54 20.70 -10.19
CA LEU A 218 6.56 20.09 -11.53
C LEU A 218 7.68 20.65 -12.40
N ASP A 219 7.88 21.98 -12.40
CA ASP A 219 8.91 22.61 -13.22
C ASP A 219 10.34 22.23 -12.76
N SER A 220 10.53 21.93 -11.48
CA SER A 220 11.82 21.61 -10.90
C SER A 220 12.40 20.29 -11.44
N LYS A 221 11.54 19.43 -12.02
CA LYS A 221 11.93 18.19 -12.71
C LYS A 221 12.60 18.47 -14.07
N PHE A 222 12.52 19.70 -14.56
CA PHE A 222 13.05 20.15 -15.84
C PHE A 222 14.23 21.13 -15.70
N LYS A 223 14.97 21.08 -14.58
CA LYS A 223 16.15 21.94 -14.35
C LYS A 223 17.23 21.86 -15.44
N HIS A 224 17.25 20.78 -16.21
CA HIS A 224 18.17 20.59 -17.34
C HIS A 224 17.77 21.39 -18.59
N LEU A 225 16.50 21.83 -18.69
CA LEU A 225 16.00 22.62 -19.82
C LEU A 225 16.28 24.11 -19.65
N GLY A 226 16.29 24.85 -20.77
CA GLY A 226 16.44 26.31 -20.77
C GLY A 226 15.29 27.04 -20.06
N ASP A 227 15.60 28.20 -19.47
CA ASP A 227 14.68 29.00 -18.64
C ASP A 227 13.35 29.33 -19.31
N ALA A 228 13.37 29.61 -20.63
CA ALA A 228 12.16 29.93 -21.39
C ALA A 228 11.18 28.76 -21.46
N THR A 229 11.69 27.53 -21.61
CA THR A 229 10.88 26.30 -21.64
C THR A 229 10.31 26.00 -20.26
N ARG A 230 11.15 26.11 -19.22
CA ARG A 230 10.73 25.92 -17.83
C ARG A 230 9.60 26.88 -17.45
N LYS A 231 9.67 28.15 -17.89
CA LYS A 231 8.61 29.13 -17.67
C LYS A 231 7.27 28.71 -18.31
N LYS A 232 7.29 28.19 -19.53
CA LYS A 232 6.07 27.68 -20.19
C LYS A 232 5.47 26.48 -19.45
N VAL A 233 6.33 25.54 -19.04
CA VAL A 233 5.94 24.37 -18.22
C VAL A 233 5.30 24.81 -16.91
N HIS A 234 5.90 25.79 -16.23
CA HIS A 234 5.37 26.37 -15.00
C HIS A 234 3.99 27.02 -15.21
N GLU A 235 3.83 27.84 -16.25
CA GLU A 235 2.54 28.48 -16.58
C GLU A 235 1.43 27.47 -16.92
N GLU A 236 1.78 26.35 -17.55
CA GLU A 236 0.87 25.24 -17.84
C GLU A 236 0.47 24.49 -16.57
N ALA A 237 1.44 24.18 -15.70
CA ALA A 237 1.20 23.58 -14.39
C ALA A 237 0.32 24.47 -13.49
N MET A 238 0.61 25.77 -13.43
CA MET A 238 -0.20 26.76 -12.70
C MET A 238 -1.66 26.73 -13.15
N ARG A 239 -1.90 26.65 -14.47
CA ARG A 239 -3.25 26.58 -15.03
C ARG A 239 -3.97 25.30 -14.59
N PHE A 240 -3.29 24.16 -14.61
CA PHE A 240 -3.85 22.91 -14.14
C PHE A 240 -4.22 22.98 -12.65
N PHE A 241 -3.30 23.38 -11.76
CA PHE A 241 -3.61 23.47 -10.34
C PHE A 241 -4.69 24.52 -10.02
N SER A 242 -4.81 25.57 -10.84
CA SER A 242 -5.86 26.59 -10.68
C SER A 242 -7.23 26.14 -11.17
N LYS A 243 -7.32 25.35 -12.25
CA LYS A 243 -8.59 24.94 -12.88
C LYS A 243 -9.04 23.51 -12.60
N GLY A 244 -8.12 22.60 -12.28
CA GLY A 244 -8.37 21.16 -12.14
C GLY A 244 -8.46 20.39 -13.46
N SER A 245 -8.19 21.05 -14.59
CA SER A 245 -8.30 20.46 -15.93
C SER A 245 -7.17 20.94 -16.84
N CYS A 246 -6.74 20.05 -17.74
CA CYS A 246 -5.61 20.19 -18.65
C CYS A 246 -6.03 19.90 -20.10
N ARG A 247 -6.91 20.74 -20.66
CA ARG A 247 -7.28 20.71 -22.08
C ARG A 247 -6.42 21.66 -22.92
N LEU A 248 -6.24 21.31 -24.20
CA LEU A 248 -5.71 22.23 -25.21
C LEU A 248 -6.65 23.43 -25.38
N ARG A 249 -6.10 24.64 -25.53
CA ARG A 249 -6.85 25.92 -25.47
C ARG A 249 -7.98 26.09 -26.49
N ASN A 250 -8.04 25.26 -27.53
CA ASN A 250 -9.09 25.34 -28.56
C ASN A 250 -10.44 24.75 -28.10
N GLY A 251 -10.53 24.15 -26.91
CA GLY A 251 -11.72 23.46 -26.39
C GLY A 251 -12.54 24.22 -25.33
N ASN A 252 -12.62 25.55 -25.36
CA ASN A 252 -13.50 26.29 -24.44
C ASN A 252 -14.97 26.06 -24.82
N SER A 253 -15.64 25.10 -24.18
CA SER A 253 -17.10 25.03 -24.17
C SER A 253 -17.64 25.93 -23.05
N ASN A 254 -18.62 26.79 -23.37
CA ASN A 254 -19.36 27.57 -22.37
C ASN A 254 -20.24 26.67 -21.47
N ASP A 255 -20.46 25.42 -21.89
CA ASP A 255 -21.17 24.37 -21.17
C ASP A 255 -20.18 23.27 -20.79
N ALA A 256 -19.78 23.28 -19.52
CA ALA A 256 -18.91 22.27 -18.92
C ALA A 256 -19.73 21.43 -17.93
N PHE A 257 -19.50 20.12 -17.94
CA PHE A 257 -20.11 19.16 -17.03
C PHE A 257 -19.06 18.60 -16.09
N VAL A 258 -19.45 18.28 -14.86
CA VAL A 258 -18.55 17.69 -13.87
C VAL A 258 -18.24 16.23 -14.26
N ASN A 259 -16.97 15.84 -14.16
CA ASN A 259 -16.54 14.45 -14.33
C ASN A 259 -16.76 13.69 -13.00
N PRO A 260 -17.75 12.78 -12.91
CA PRO A 260 -18.01 12.04 -11.68
C PRO A 260 -16.93 11.00 -11.34
N THR A 261 -16.07 10.63 -12.29
CA THR A 261 -14.97 9.67 -12.04
C THR A 261 -13.83 10.27 -11.23
N MET A 262 -13.83 11.59 -11.00
CA MET A 262 -12.89 12.31 -10.14
C MET A 262 -13.40 12.48 -8.70
N MET A 263 -14.58 11.93 -8.39
CA MET A 263 -15.26 12.11 -7.11
C MET A 263 -15.39 10.77 -6.38
N LEU A 264 -15.29 10.80 -5.04
CA LEU A 264 -15.42 9.59 -4.21
C LEU A 264 -16.87 9.07 -4.21
N ASP A 265 -17.85 9.96 -4.17
CA ASP A 265 -19.26 9.58 -4.22
C ASP A 265 -20.02 10.58 -5.11
N PRO A 266 -20.64 10.11 -6.20
CA PRO A 266 -21.46 10.98 -7.06
C PRO A 266 -22.70 11.54 -6.36
N SER A 267 -23.19 10.86 -5.30
CA SER A 267 -24.37 11.27 -4.54
C SER A 267 -24.08 12.37 -3.52
N THR A 268 -22.85 12.42 -3.00
CA THR A 268 -22.35 13.49 -2.13
C THR A 268 -21.18 14.17 -2.85
N PRO A 269 -21.45 15.14 -3.75
CA PRO A 269 -20.46 15.68 -4.69
C PRO A 269 -19.36 16.49 -3.97
N HIS A 270 -18.47 15.78 -3.28
CA HIS A 270 -17.37 16.29 -2.49
C HIS A 270 -16.04 15.98 -3.16
N TRP A 271 -15.12 16.94 -3.12
CA TRP A 271 -13.77 16.74 -3.61
C TRP A 271 -12.91 16.00 -2.56
N ASN A 272 -12.39 14.82 -2.91
CA ASN A 272 -11.50 14.03 -2.04
C ASN A 272 -10.26 13.51 -2.77
N VAL A 273 -9.81 14.20 -3.83
CA VAL A 273 -8.58 13.85 -4.55
C VAL A 273 -7.37 14.48 -3.89
N ALA A 274 -6.28 13.73 -3.77
CA ALA A 274 -5.02 14.18 -3.18
C ALA A 274 -4.57 15.56 -3.76
N PRO A 275 -4.13 16.50 -2.91
CA PRO A 275 -3.98 17.92 -3.31
C PRO A 275 -2.85 18.15 -4.29
N LYS A 276 -1.79 17.33 -4.18
CA LYS A 276 -0.60 17.39 -5.03
C LYS A 276 -0.75 16.63 -6.34
N LEU A 277 -1.88 15.95 -6.57
CA LEU A 277 -2.00 15.00 -7.66
C LEU A 277 -2.04 15.72 -9.00
N SER A 278 -1.08 15.40 -9.88
CA SER A 278 -1.05 15.90 -11.25
C SER A 278 -1.01 14.74 -12.25
N PRO A 279 -1.75 14.83 -13.37
CA PRO A 279 -1.67 13.81 -14.42
C PRO A 279 -0.26 13.73 -15.01
N PHE A 280 0.48 14.85 -15.02
CA PHE A 280 1.83 14.95 -15.56
C PHE A 280 2.86 14.15 -14.77
N ASP A 281 2.71 14.07 -13.44
CA ASP A 281 3.67 13.36 -12.55
C ASP A 281 3.91 11.91 -12.96
N SER A 282 2.95 11.32 -13.65
CA SER A 282 3.01 9.92 -14.05
C SER A 282 3.69 9.69 -15.39
N PHE A 283 3.90 10.75 -16.17
CA PHE A 283 4.67 10.73 -17.41
C PHE A 283 6.08 11.28 -17.19
N LEU A 284 6.37 11.87 -16.02
CA LEU A 284 7.66 12.49 -15.71
C LEU A 284 8.62 11.54 -14.97
N PRO A 285 9.94 11.60 -15.24
CA PRO A 285 10.63 12.61 -16.06
C PRO A 285 10.52 12.34 -17.57
N LEU A 286 10.46 13.42 -18.36
CA LEU A 286 10.50 13.39 -19.82
C LEU A 286 11.89 13.81 -20.30
N THR A 287 12.40 13.14 -21.32
CA THR A 287 13.62 13.52 -22.03
C THR A 287 13.36 14.68 -23.03
N GLU A 288 14.41 15.37 -23.47
CA GLU A 288 14.28 16.44 -24.49
C GLU A 288 13.64 15.94 -25.79
N GLU A 289 13.85 14.67 -26.15
CA GLU A 289 13.31 14.03 -27.35
C GLU A 289 11.81 13.71 -27.23
N GLU A 290 11.34 13.45 -26.02
CA GLU A 290 9.93 13.16 -25.73
C GLU A 290 9.09 14.43 -25.63
N LEU A 291 9.72 15.59 -25.42
CA LEU A 291 9.05 16.88 -25.30
C LEU A 291 8.59 17.39 -26.67
N ASP A 292 7.29 17.63 -26.78
CA ASP A 292 6.72 18.32 -27.93
C ASP A 292 6.84 19.84 -27.78
N MET A 293 7.90 20.38 -28.38
CA MET A 293 8.22 21.80 -28.35
C MET A 293 7.59 22.60 -29.50
N SER A 294 6.74 21.96 -30.31
CA SER A 294 6.21 22.56 -31.55
C SER A 294 5.18 23.68 -31.29
N GLU A 295 4.40 23.59 -30.21
CA GLU A 295 3.28 24.48 -29.89
C GLU A 295 3.24 24.94 -28.41
N GLY A 296 2.21 25.71 -28.02
CA GLY A 296 2.15 26.44 -26.73
C GLY A 296 1.91 25.63 -25.45
N GLU A 297 1.39 24.39 -25.56
CA GLU A 297 1.12 23.48 -24.43
C GLU A 297 2.04 22.24 -24.50
N ILE A 298 3.22 22.37 -23.91
CA ILE A 298 4.30 21.38 -24.03
C ILE A 298 3.95 20.11 -23.23
N LEU A 299 3.47 20.24 -21.98
CA LEU A 299 3.22 19.08 -21.12
C LEU A 299 2.06 18.24 -21.62
N ILE A 300 0.91 18.86 -21.91
CA ILE A 300 -0.30 18.16 -22.36
C ILE A 300 0.00 17.37 -23.63
N ARG A 301 0.64 17.98 -24.63
CA ARG A 301 0.95 17.31 -25.91
C ARG A 301 1.93 16.17 -25.75
N SER A 302 3.00 16.39 -25.00
CA SER A 302 4.00 15.35 -24.73
C SER A 302 3.36 14.14 -24.03
N CYS A 303 2.54 14.39 -23.01
CA CYS A 303 1.85 13.33 -22.27
C CYS A 303 0.80 12.60 -23.13
N GLN A 304 0.02 13.33 -23.93
CA GLN A 304 -0.94 12.74 -24.87
C GLN A 304 -0.24 11.86 -25.90
N LYS A 305 0.86 12.32 -26.50
CA LYS A 305 1.67 11.55 -27.46
C LYS A 305 2.16 10.23 -26.87
N ILE A 306 2.68 10.26 -25.64
CA ILE A 306 3.15 9.05 -24.93
C ILE A 306 1.98 8.11 -24.64
N LEU A 307 0.87 8.63 -24.13
CA LEU A 307 -0.32 7.85 -23.83
C LEU A 307 -0.86 7.17 -25.10
N THR A 308 -0.99 7.90 -26.19
CA THR A 308 -1.45 7.38 -27.50
C THR A 308 -0.56 6.25 -27.99
N THR A 309 0.76 6.39 -27.85
CA THR A 309 1.73 5.35 -28.23
C THR A 309 1.56 4.09 -27.38
N GLN A 310 1.40 4.24 -26.06
CA GLN A 310 1.18 3.12 -25.14
C GLN A 310 -0.14 2.39 -25.42
N ILE A 311 -1.22 3.13 -25.70
CA ILE A 311 -2.52 2.56 -26.05
C ILE A 311 -2.46 1.83 -27.38
N ALA A 312 -1.77 2.38 -28.39
CA ALA A 312 -1.60 1.71 -29.67
C ALA A 312 -0.87 0.36 -29.50
N GLY A 313 0.19 0.32 -28.67
CA GLY A 313 0.90 -0.91 -28.33
C GLY A 313 0.07 -1.90 -27.51
N TYR A 314 -0.84 -1.43 -26.67
CA TYR A 314 -1.80 -2.29 -25.97
C TYR A 314 -2.84 -2.88 -26.93
N ARG A 315 -3.39 -2.06 -27.84
CA ARG A 315 -4.42 -2.46 -28.81
C ARG A 315 -3.93 -3.50 -29.81
N SER A 316 -2.65 -3.42 -30.24
CA SER A 316 -2.08 -4.44 -31.12
C SER A 316 -1.93 -5.82 -30.48
N ARG A 317 -2.18 -5.92 -29.16
CA ARG A 317 -1.90 -7.11 -28.35
C ARG A 317 -3.11 -7.63 -27.56
N LEU A 318 -4.31 -7.17 -27.87
CA LEU A 318 -5.53 -7.48 -27.12
C LEU A 318 -5.79 -8.98 -26.95
N GLU A 319 -5.51 -9.78 -27.98
CA GLU A 319 -5.71 -11.24 -27.95
C GLU A 319 -4.74 -11.96 -27.01
N THR A 320 -3.59 -11.33 -26.73
CA THR A 320 -2.53 -11.90 -25.89
C THR A 320 -2.54 -11.39 -24.45
N VAL A 321 -3.43 -10.44 -24.13
CA VAL A 321 -3.51 -9.83 -22.80
C VAL A 321 -4.78 -10.26 -22.11
N LYS A 322 -4.67 -10.78 -20.89
CA LYS A 322 -5.79 -11.08 -20.00
C LYS A 322 -5.70 -10.23 -18.74
N ILE A 323 -6.81 -9.63 -18.32
CA ILE A 323 -6.91 -8.81 -17.11
C ILE A 323 -7.94 -9.43 -16.16
N VAL A 324 -7.55 -9.65 -14.92
CA VAL A 324 -8.38 -10.23 -13.85
C VAL A 324 -8.51 -9.22 -12.71
N PHE A 325 -9.74 -8.84 -12.36
CA PHE A 325 -10.03 -7.91 -11.28
C PHE A 325 -10.39 -8.61 -9.97
N HIS A 326 -9.82 -8.12 -8.86
CA HIS A 326 -10.02 -8.61 -7.50
C HIS A 326 -10.45 -7.46 -6.59
N LEU A 327 -11.75 -7.40 -6.25
CA LEU A 327 -12.28 -6.43 -5.27
C LEU A 327 -12.13 -7.02 -3.87
N GLU A 328 -10.92 -6.92 -3.32
CA GLU A 328 -10.62 -7.38 -1.96
C GLU A 328 -9.58 -6.46 -1.33
N ASP A 329 -9.55 -6.42 0.00
CA ASP A 329 -8.46 -5.80 0.73
C ASP A 329 -7.09 -6.36 0.26
N PRO A 330 -6.10 -5.51 -0.07
CA PRO A 330 -4.83 -5.98 -0.59
C PRO A 330 -4.11 -6.94 0.33
N MET A 331 -4.11 -6.68 1.63
CA MET A 331 -3.40 -7.53 2.58
C MET A 331 -4.17 -8.83 2.83
N LYS A 332 -5.51 -8.80 2.80
CA LYS A 332 -6.34 -10.01 2.82
C LYS A 332 -6.08 -10.89 1.59
N PHE A 333 -6.03 -10.31 0.39
CA PHE A 333 -5.72 -11.02 -0.84
C PHE A 333 -4.31 -11.64 -0.79
N PHE A 334 -3.35 -10.91 -0.21
CA PHE A 334 -1.96 -11.36 -0.16
C PHE A 334 -1.75 -12.52 0.82
N TYR A 335 -2.44 -12.49 1.96
CA TYR A 335 -2.36 -13.52 3.00
C TYR A 335 -3.42 -14.63 2.89
N SER A 336 -4.34 -14.55 1.92
CA SER A 336 -5.34 -15.60 1.71
C SER A 336 -4.73 -16.82 1.00
N ASP A 337 -5.00 -18.01 1.56
CA ASP A 337 -4.64 -19.29 0.95
C ASP A 337 -5.69 -19.73 -0.11
N THR A 338 -6.75 -18.95 -0.34
CA THR A 338 -7.92 -19.34 -1.16
C THR A 338 -7.63 -19.44 -2.65
N THR A 339 -6.53 -18.85 -3.15
CA THR A 339 -6.29 -18.77 -4.60
C THR A 339 -5.19 -19.70 -5.12
N ASN A 340 -4.28 -20.25 -4.29
CA ASN A 340 -3.07 -20.99 -4.74
C ASN A 340 -2.30 -20.33 -5.93
N LEU A 341 -2.56 -19.06 -6.21
CA LEU A 341 -1.99 -18.32 -7.32
C LEU A 341 -0.60 -17.83 -6.93
N THR A 342 0.37 -18.10 -7.79
CA THR A 342 1.70 -17.52 -7.75
C THR A 342 1.91 -16.61 -8.95
N PHE A 343 2.74 -15.58 -8.78
CA PHE A 343 2.99 -14.54 -9.78
C PHE A 343 4.48 -14.40 -10.05
N ASP A 344 4.84 -14.19 -11.30
CA ASP A 344 6.23 -13.92 -11.73
C ASP A 344 6.66 -12.51 -11.35
N VAL A 345 5.72 -11.56 -11.38
CA VAL A 345 5.94 -10.17 -10.99
C VAL A 345 4.85 -9.74 -10.01
N ILE A 346 5.26 -9.16 -8.89
CA ILE A 346 4.34 -8.52 -7.94
C ILE A 346 4.76 -7.06 -7.79
N ASP A 347 3.89 -6.13 -8.16
CA ASP A 347 4.06 -4.70 -7.90
C ASP A 347 3.10 -4.24 -6.81
N CYS A 348 3.65 -3.75 -5.70
CA CYS A 348 2.90 -3.17 -4.60
C CYS A 348 2.91 -1.64 -4.61
N SER A 349 3.57 -1.00 -5.58
CA SER A 349 3.64 0.47 -5.65
C SER A 349 4.01 1.09 -4.28
N SER A 350 3.35 2.19 -3.88
CA SER A 350 3.60 2.90 -2.62
C SER A 350 2.96 2.25 -1.38
N LEU A 351 2.43 1.03 -1.49
CA LEU A 351 1.71 0.36 -0.40
C LEU A 351 2.62 0.15 0.83
N SER A 352 3.94 0.06 0.69
CA SER A 352 4.87 -0.06 1.82
C SER A 352 4.78 1.11 2.80
N ASP A 353 4.47 2.32 2.33
CA ASP A 353 4.28 3.49 3.19
C ASP A 353 3.01 3.37 4.04
N THR A 354 2.07 2.52 3.59
CA THR A 354 0.72 2.40 4.16
C THR A 354 0.53 1.19 5.05
N VAL A 355 1.18 0.06 4.76
CA VAL A 355 1.05 -1.19 5.52
C VAL A 355 2.37 -1.65 6.13
N GLY A 356 3.46 -0.95 5.82
CA GLY A 356 4.80 -1.28 6.27
C GLY A 356 5.49 -2.32 5.37
N LEU A 357 6.78 -2.10 5.10
CA LEU A 357 7.59 -2.93 4.18
C LEU A 357 7.68 -4.39 4.65
N LEU A 358 7.84 -4.63 5.95
CA LEU A 358 7.89 -5.98 6.54
C LEU A 358 6.69 -6.84 6.15
N ASN A 359 5.48 -6.28 6.26
CA ASN A 359 4.24 -6.99 5.97
C ASN A 359 4.11 -7.36 4.50
N LEU A 360 4.70 -6.58 3.59
CA LEU A 360 4.71 -6.92 2.16
C LEU A 360 5.77 -7.96 1.83
N ILE A 361 6.98 -7.83 2.39
CA ILE A 361 8.06 -8.81 2.19
C ILE A 361 7.60 -10.21 2.64
N VAL A 362 7.03 -10.31 3.84
CA VAL A 362 6.57 -11.58 4.39
C VAL A 362 5.41 -12.19 3.57
N GLY A 363 4.45 -11.38 3.12
CA GLY A 363 3.36 -11.85 2.26
C GLY A 363 3.83 -12.29 0.86
N SER A 364 4.75 -11.53 0.27
CA SER A 364 5.27 -11.80 -1.08
C SER A 364 6.00 -13.14 -1.16
N SER A 365 6.64 -13.57 -0.07
CA SER A 365 7.36 -14.86 -0.01
C SER A 365 6.49 -16.07 -0.41
N LYS A 366 5.17 -16.01 -0.16
CA LYS A 366 4.20 -17.06 -0.52
C LYS A 366 3.63 -16.94 -1.92
N LYS A 367 3.37 -15.71 -2.39
CA LYS A 367 2.68 -15.43 -3.66
C LYS A 367 3.64 -15.27 -4.84
N LEU A 368 4.93 -15.06 -4.58
CA LEU A 368 5.93 -14.97 -5.63
C LEU A 368 6.28 -16.36 -6.16
N ALA A 369 6.31 -16.51 -7.49
CA ALA A 369 6.65 -17.77 -8.17
C ALA A 369 8.02 -18.29 -7.72
N ASP A 370 8.21 -19.61 -7.77
CA ASP A 370 9.48 -20.26 -7.39
C ASP A 370 10.47 -20.34 -8.56
N THR A 371 10.58 -19.23 -9.30
CA THR A 371 11.52 -19.06 -10.40
C THR A 371 12.57 -18.02 -10.02
N PRO A 372 13.85 -18.19 -10.41
CA PRO A 372 14.90 -17.22 -10.10
C PRO A 372 14.68 -15.85 -10.76
N GLU A 373 13.85 -15.80 -11.80
CA GLU A 373 13.45 -14.59 -12.52
C GLU A 373 12.37 -13.79 -11.78
N ALA A 374 11.61 -14.42 -10.88
CA ALA A 374 10.48 -13.78 -10.22
C ALA A 374 10.93 -12.56 -9.41
N ILE A 375 10.23 -11.43 -9.62
CA ILE A 375 10.55 -10.15 -8.98
C ILE A 375 9.38 -9.61 -8.17
N PHE A 376 9.72 -8.95 -7.07
CA PHE A 376 8.80 -8.23 -6.23
C PHE A 376 9.22 -6.76 -6.16
N LEU A 377 8.32 -5.84 -6.51
CA LEU A 377 8.56 -4.41 -6.63
C LEU A 377 7.80 -3.66 -5.54
N THR A 378 8.51 -2.78 -4.83
CA THR A 378 7.95 -1.85 -3.85
C THR A 378 8.49 -0.44 -4.07
N GLU A 379 7.70 0.57 -3.75
CA GLU A 379 8.08 1.97 -3.84
C GLU A 379 7.82 2.66 -2.50
N SER A 380 8.74 3.47 -2.00
CA SER A 380 8.46 4.36 -0.87
C SER A 380 8.59 5.81 -1.30
N THR A 381 7.59 6.62 -0.97
CA THR A 381 7.62 8.08 -1.16
C THR A 381 7.96 8.82 0.14
N ASN A 382 7.91 8.12 1.28
CA ASN A 382 8.08 8.70 2.61
C ASN A 382 9.39 8.28 3.30
N TRP A 383 10.26 7.50 2.65
CA TRP A 383 11.49 6.97 3.23
C TRP A 383 12.42 8.07 3.78
N GLN A 384 12.51 9.22 3.11
CA GLN A 384 13.36 10.37 3.52
C GLN A 384 12.95 10.95 4.89
N ASN A 385 11.73 10.69 5.34
CA ASN A 385 11.31 11.12 6.67
C ASN A 385 11.87 10.21 7.76
N LEU A 386 12.19 8.95 7.44
CA LEU A 386 12.69 7.95 8.39
C LEU A 386 14.22 7.98 8.48
N SER A 387 14.91 8.03 7.34
CA SER A 387 16.36 7.82 7.26
C SER A 387 17.06 8.78 6.31
N ILE A 388 18.39 8.88 6.45
CA ILE A 388 19.24 9.74 5.61
C ILE A 388 19.55 9.04 4.28
N SER A 389 19.52 7.70 4.27
CA SER A 389 19.75 6.89 3.07
C SER A 389 18.69 5.82 2.85
N ALA A 390 18.56 5.38 1.59
CA ALA A 390 17.74 4.26 1.17
C ALA A 390 18.12 2.93 1.86
N VAL A 391 19.42 2.71 2.09
CA VAL A 391 19.93 1.52 2.81
C VAL A 391 19.44 1.53 4.25
N GLU A 392 19.66 2.64 4.95
CA GLU A 392 19.23 2.81 6.33
C GLU A 392 17.70 2.69 6.46
N TYR A 393 16.93 3.15 5.47
CA TYR A 393 15.48 2.93 5.41
C TYR A 393 15.14 1.44 5.43
N VAL A 394 15.78 0.64 4.56
CA VAL A 394 15.50 -0.79 4.46
C VAL A 394 15.92 -1.53 5.73
N GLU A 395 17.10 -1.23 6.26
CA GLU A 395 17.61 -1.88 7.48
C GLU A 395 16.76 -1.53 8.70
N GLU A 396 16.32 -0.27 8.81
CA GLU A 396 15.44 0.18 9.88
C GLU A 396 14.03 -0.40 9.73
N ALA A 397 13.49 -0.48 8.51
CA ALA A 397 12.16 -1.04 8.27
C ALA A 397 12.11 -2.56 8.52
N LEU A 398 13.20 -3.29 8.27
CA LEU A 398 13.28 -4.75 8.41
C LEU A 398 14.06 -5.21 9.66
N CYS A 399 14.49 -4.27 10.50
CA CYS A 399 15.25 -4.53 11.73
C CYS A 399 16.52 -5.38 11.53
N SER A 400 17.10 -5.36 10.33
CA SER A 400 18.17 -6.28 9.93
C SER A 400 19.15 -5.57 9.00
N PRO A 401 20.47 -5.82 9.15
CA PRO A 401 21.44 -5.44 8.14
C PRO A 401 21.09 -6.01 6.76
N LEU A 402 21.37 -5.26 5.68
CA LEU A 402 21.06 -5.67 4.31
C LEU A 402 21.60 -7.06 3.96
N SER A 403 22.76 -7.40 4.50
CA SER A 403 23.43 -8.68 4.29
C SER A 403 22.62 -9.87 4.82
N MET A 404 21.92 -9.72 5.95
CA MET A 404 21.18 -10.82 6.59
C MET A 404 19.74 -10.97 6.07
N ILE A 405 19.19 -9.98 5.35
CA ILE A 405 17.82 -10.02 4.80
C ILE A 405 17.55 -11.27 3.94
N PRO A 406 18.45 -11.71 3.04
CA PRO A 406 18.24 -12.93 2.25
C PRO A 406 17.96 -14.16 3.11
N THR A 407 18.67 -14.34 4.22
CA THR A 407 18.46 -15.47 5.14
C THR A 407 17.17 -15.28 5.93
N LEU A 408 16.99 -14.12 6.56
CA LEU A 408 15.89 -13.87 7.48
C LEU A 408 14.53 -13.80 6.77
N TYR A 409 14.46 -13.17 5.61
CA TYR A 409 13.22 -12.89 4.88
C TYR A 409 13.05 -13.72 3.60
N GLY A 410 14.09 -14.43 3.14
CA GLY A 410 14.02 -15.25 1.92
C GLY A 410 14.00 -14.42 0.62
N LEU A 411 14.19 -13.11 0.71
CA LEU A 411 14.28 -12.21 -0.42
C LEU A 411 15.60 -11.44 -0.35
N LYS A 412 16.23 -11.23 -1.51
CA LYS A 412 17.39 -10.36 -1.66
C LYS A 412 17.03 -9.17 -2.52
N LEU A 413 17.66 -8.04 -2.23
CA LEU A 413 17.54 -6.88 -3.07
C LEU A 413 18.33 -7.11 -4.38
N ALA A 414 17.67 -6.89 -5.50
CA ALA A 414 18.19 -7.13 -6.84
C ALA A 414 18.70 -5.85 -7.51
N ASN A 415 18.17 -4.69 -7.16
CA ASN A 415 18.75 -3.42 -7.56
C ASN A 415 19.91 -3.04 -6.63
N HIS A 416 20.97 -2.50 -7.22
CA HIS A 416 21.93 -1.71 -6.45
C HIS A 416 21.17 -0.48 -5.97
N ILE A 417 20.80 -0.43 -4.69
CA ILE A 417 20.50 0.87 -4.06
C ILE A 417 21.72 1.73 -4.37
N GLU A 418 21.54 2.95 -4.88
CA GLU A 418 22.65 3.86 -5.09
C GLU A 418 23.39 4.05 -3.75
N LEU A 419 24.48 3.29 -3.59
CA LEU A 419 25.31 3.26 -2.40
C LEU A 419 26.12 4.55 -2.39
N GLY A 420 25.66 5.53 -1.62
CA GLY A 420 26.50 6.66 -1.20
C GLY A 420 26.44 7.94 -2.02
N SER A 421 25.50 8.13 -2.95
CA SER A 421 25.21 9.47 -3.45
C SER A 421 24.54 10.27 -2.32
N SER A 422 25.30 11.19 -1.71
CA SER A 422 24.69 12.29 -0.97
C SER A 422 23.72 12.98 -1.94
N LEU A 423 22.43 12.79 -1.75
CA LEU A 423 21.42 13.52 -2.52
C LEU A 423 21.71 15.02 -2.38
N PRO A 424 21.40 15.82 -3.43
CA PRO A 424 21.59 17.26 -3.37
C PRO A 424 20.99 17.83 -2.09
N THR A 425 21.70 18.80 -1.52
CA THR A 425 21.37 19.55 -0.32
C THR A 425 19.86 19.82 -0.17
N PHE A 426 19.43 19.85 1.08
CA PHE A 426 18.12 20.17 1.69
C PHE A 426 17.20 21.22 1.01
N GLU A 427 17.61 21.85 -0.09
CA GLU A 427 16.90 22.94 -0.78
C GLU A 427 15.82 22.45 -1.75
N CYS A 428 15.63 21.14 -1.90
CA CYS A 428 14.56 20.60 -2.72
C CYS A 428 13.92 19.40 -2.01
N PHE A 429 12.67 19.58 -1.55
CA PHE A 429 11.73 18.52 -1.16
C PHE A 429 11.35 17.62 -2.36
N LEU A 430 12.34 17.19 -3.15
CA LEU A 430 12.15 16.24 -4.22
C LEU A 430 11.85 14.90 -3.56
N LEU A 431 10.56 14.57 -3.51
CA LEU A 431 10.00 13.26 -3.20
C LEU A 431 10.44 12.28 -4.29
N TYR A 432 11.73 11.97 -4.36
CA TYR A 432 12.24 10.86 -5.16
C TYR A 432 11.73 9.59 -4.51
N SER A 433 10.76 8.97 -5.17
CA SER A 433 10.28 7.68 -4.75
C SER A 433 11.41 6.66 -4.92
N ASN A 434 11.71 5.94 -3.85
CA ASN A 434 12.73 4.91 -3.91
C ASN A 434 12.08 3.58 -4.28
N LYS A 435 12.43 3.06 -5.46
CA LYS A 435 11.94 1.78 -5.97
C LYS A 435 12.92 0.70 -5.54
N LEU A 436 12.40 -0.31 -4.86
CA LEU A 436 13.14 -1.47 -4.40
C LEU A 436 12.67 -2.69 -5.19
N CYS A 437 13.63 -3.39 -5.81
CA CYS A 437 13.38 -4.61 -6.56
C CYS A 437 13.94 -5.78 -5.78
N TRP A 438 13.08 -6.73 -5.45
CA TRP A 438 13.39 -7.90 -4.65
C TRP A 438 13.31 -9.16 -5.51
N ARG A 439 14.16 -10.15 -5.22
CA ARG A 439 14.12 -11.48 -5.81
C ARG A 439 14.20 -12.53 -4.71
N LYS A 440 13.71 -13.75 -4.98
CA LYS A 440 13.93 -14.86 -4.06
C LYS A 440 15.42 -15.07 -3.82
N ALA A 441 15.77 -15.17 -2.55
CA ALA A 441 17.07 -15.64 -2.15
C ALA A 441 17.13 -17.15 -2.39
N SER A 442 18.26 -17.65 -2.88
CA SER A 442 18.47 -19.08 -3.01
C SER A 442 18.48 -19.71 -1.61
N PRO A 443 17.62 -20.71 -1.34
CA PRO A 443 17.59 -21.33 -0.02
C PRO A 443 18.89 -22.09 0.25
N PHE A 444 19.29 -22.16 1.52
CA PHE A 444 20.33 -23.09 1.95
C PHE A 444 19.80 -24.52 1.79
N ARG A 445 20.30 -25.25 0.79
CA ARG A 445 19.82 -26.62 0.51
C ARG A 445 20.34 -27.67 1.49
N ASN A 446 21.54 -27.47 2.03
CA ASN A 446 22.27 -28.47 2.83
C ASN A 446 22.78 -27.92 4.18
N VAL A 447 22.37 -26.70 4.55
CA VAL A 447 22.87 -26.02 5.75
C VAL A 447 21.71 -25.43 6.51
N VAL A 448 21.59 -25.77 7.78
CA VAL A 448 20.65 -25.15 8.71
C VAL A 448 21.44 -24.15 9.55
N PRO A 449 21.20 -22.85 9.41
CA PRO A 449 21.77 -21.84 10.30
C PRO A 449 21.44 -22.13 11.76
N SER A 450 22.45 -22.04 12.62
CA SER A 450 22.29 -22.10 14.06
C SER A 450 21.96 -20.70 14.61
N PRO A 451 21.28 -20.62 15.77
CA PRO A 451 21.02 -19.33 16.41
C PRO A 451 22.32 -18.55 16.66
N SER A 452 22.39 -17.32 16.15
CA SER A 452 23.52 -16.41 16.35
C SER A 452 23.11 -15.18 17.18
N PRO A 453 24.06 -14.50 17.85
CA PRO A 453 23.78 -13.25 18.58
C PRO A 453 23.08 -12.20 17.72
N GLU A 454 23.38 -12.15 16.42
CA GLU A 454 22.81 -11.19 15.48
C GLU A 454 21.36 -11.57 15.10
N MET A 455 21.05 -12.86 14.98
CA MET A 455 19.66 -13.32 14.87
C MET A 455 18.88 -13.02 16.16
N SER A 456 19.47 -13.24 17.33
CA SER A 456 18.85 -12.85 18.61
C SER A 456 18.58 -11.35 18.69
N ARG A 457 19.53 -10.52 18.21
CA ARG A 457 19.35 -9.06 18.10
C ARG A 457 18.21 -8.70 17.14
N TRP A 458 18.11 -9.36 15.99
CA TRP A 458 17.00 -9.17 15.06
C TRP A 458 15.65 -9.47 15.72
N PHE A 459 15.52 -10.59 16.44
CA PHE A 459 14.30 -10.91 17.20
C PHE A 459 13.93 -9.80 18.19
N GLN A 460 14.90 -9.28 18.94
CA GLN A 460 14.68 -8.20 19.90
C GLN A 460 14.26 -6.90 19.23
N GLU A 461 14.94 -6.47 18.16
CA GLU A 461 14.60 -5.25 17.44
C GLU A 461 13.24 -5.35 16.75
N LEU A 462 12.94 -6.49 16.14
CA LEU A 462 11.61 -6.74 15.57
C LEU A 462 10.52 -6.72 16.65
N ALA A 463 10.76 -7.37 17.79
CA ALA A 463 9.82 -7.37 18.91
C ALA A 463 9.58 -5.95 19.45
N LYS A 464 10.62 -5.11 19.58
CA LYS A 464 10.48 -3.71 20.01
C LYS A 464 9.57 -2.90 19.09
N LYS A 465 9.59 -3.16 17.78
CA LYS A 465 8.76 -2.44 16.79
C LYS A 465 7.36 -3.03 16.62
N CYS A 466 7.16 -4.32 16.88
CA CYS A 466 5.85 -4.97 16.81
C CYS A 466 5.06 -4.86 18.12
N PHE A 467 5.70 -4.92 19.28
CA PHE A 467 5.06 -4.89 20.61
C PHE A 467 5.19 -3.51 21.26
N ILE A 468 4.74 -2.47 20.55
CA ILE A 468 4.94 -1.08 20.98
C ILE A 468 4.18 -0.80 22.28
N VAL A 469 4.91 -0.47 23.35
CA VAL A 469 4.40 0.03 24.65
C VAL A 469 4.96 1.45 24.80
N GLY A 470 4.08 2.45 24.72
CA GLY A 470 4.44 3.83 24.41
C GLY A 470 5.05 4.66 25.54
N GLU A 471 6.29 4.39 25.97
CA GLU A 471 7.06 5.34 26.79
C GLU A 471 8.37 5.85 26.14
N GLY A 472 9.05 5.08 25.25
CA GLY A 472 10.30 5.51 24.60
C GLY A 472 10.18 5.98 23.14
N TRP A 473 9.03 5.76 22.51
CA TRP A 473 8.82 6.03 21.09
C TRP A 473 8.31 7.46 20.84
N THR A 474 7.66 8.10 21.82
CA THR A 474 7.07 9.43 21.63
C THR A 474 8.07 10.58 21.70
N ASP A 475 9.18 10.47 22.44
CA ASP A 475 10.15 11.58 22.55
C ASP A 475 10.95 11.80 21.26
N LYS A 476 11.23 10.72 20.51
CA LYS A 476 11.78 10.83 19.14
C LYS A 476 10.78 11.37 18.11
N PHE A 477 9.48 11.18 18.33
CA PHE A 477 8.43 11.53 17.36
C PHE A 477 7.63 12.80 17.70
N ARG A 478 7.75 13.34 18.93
CA ARG A 478 7.17 14.63 19.36
C ARG A 478 8.04 15.80 18.98
N ASN A 479 9.36 15.66 19.09
CA ASN A 479 10.29 16.72 18.69
C ASN A 479 10.54 16.73 17.18
N GLU A 480 10.17 15.66 16.49
CA GLU A 480 10.39 15.50 15.07
C GLU A 480 9.18 14.84 14.43
N ASN A 481 8.42 15.65 13.68
CA ASN A 481 7.29 15.32 12.80
C ASN A 481 6.82 13.85 12.76
N PRO A 482 5.52 13.53 12.95
CA PRO A 482 4.96 12.18 12.80
C PRO A 482 5.16 11.53 11.40
N LYS A 483 5.76 12.26 10.46
CA LYS A 483 6.30 11.77 9.19
C LYS A 483 7.40 10.70 9.37
N LYS A 484 8.03 10.60 10.55
CA LYS A 484 9.21 9.75 10.82
C LYS A 484 9.03 8.22 10.83
N SER A 485 7.86 7.65 10.55
CA SER A 485 7.64 6.19 10.76
C SER A 485 7.41 5.37 9.49
N CYS A 486 7.30 5.98 8.30
CA CYS A 486 7.24 5.32 6.99
C CYS A 486 6.55 3.93 6.96
N GLY A 487 5.31 3.82 7.47
CA GLY A 487 4.52 2.58 7.48
C GLY A 487 4.80 1.60 8.63
N MET A 488 5.90 1.78 9.39
CA MET A 488 6.29 0.89 10.51
C MET A 488 5.35 0.97 11.71
N LEU A 489 4.57 2.04 11.83
CA LEU A 489 3.46 2.12 12.81
C LEU A 489 2.40 1.02 12.61
N CYS A 490 2.35 0.42 11.42
CA CYS A 490 1.40 -0.64 11.11
C CYS A 490 1.90 -2.03 11.51
N TYR A 491 3.12 -2.13 12.07
CA TYR A 491 3.64 -3.40 12.57
C TYR A 491 2.88 -3.82 13.82
N THR A 492 2.51 -5.09 13.86
CA THR A 492 1.76 -5.67 14.96
C THR A 492 2.47 -6.92 15.49
N PRO A 493 2.10 -7.43 16.66
CA PRO A 493 2.48 -8.76 17.13
C PRO A 493 2.20 -9.86 16.11
N LEU A 494 1.17 -9.68 15.26
CA LEU A 494 0.90 -10.62 14.16
C LEU A 494 1.94 -10.50 13.05
N SER A 495 2.41 -9.29 12.72
CA SER A 495 3.56 -9.08 11.82
C SER A 495 4.82 -9.80 12.32
N PHE A 496 5.11 -9.70 13.63
CA PHE A 496 6.22 -10.42 14.26
C PHE A 496 6.04 -11.94 14.11
N SER A 497 4.88 -12.46 14.50
CA SER A 497 4.58 -13.89 14.41
C SER A 497 4.71 -14.39 12.97
N TYR A 498 4.19 -13.64 11.99
CA TYR A 498 4.26 -13.99 10.58
C TYR A 498 5.70 -14.00 10.06
N ALA A 499 6.48 -12.96 10.36
CA ALA A 499 7.88 -12.85 9.94
C ALA A 499 8.74 -13.99 10.52
N VAL A 500 8.60 -14.26 11.83
CA VAL A 500 9.36 -15.29 12.55
C VAL A 500 9.00 -16.68 12.05
N ASN A 501 7.71 -17.02 11.93
CA ASN A 501 7.31 -18.34 11.44
C ASN A 501 7.69 -18.55 9.98
N SER A 502 7.59 -17.50 9.15
CA SER A 502 8.06 -17.50 7.77
C SER A 502 9.57 -17.77 7.68
N MET A 503 10.37 -17.18 8.57
CA MET A 503 11.81 -17.44 8.70
C MET A 503 12.09 -18.89 9.12
N ILE A 504 11.48 -19.36 10.22
CA ILE A 504 11.67 -20.72 10.75
C ILE A 504 11.33 -21.77 9.70
N GLN A 505 10.25 -21.56 8.93
CA GLN A 505 9.84 -22.48 7.87
C GLN A 505 10.91 -22.60 6.76
N ARG A 506 11.59 -21.50 6.43
CA ARG A 506 12.65 -21.50 5.39
C ARG A 506 13.99 -22.02 5.90
N VAL A 507 14.40 -21.54 7.07
CA VAL A 507 15.75 -21.72 7.60
C VAL A 507 15.88 -23.05 8.35
N GLY A 508 14.81 -23.52 9.00
CA GLY A 508 14.87 -24.65 9.93
C GLY A 508 15.66 -24.33 11.20
N GLY A 509 15.64 -25.21 12.21
CA GLY A 509 16.40 -25.03 13.46
C GLY A 509 15.55 -24.72 14.71
N ASP A 510 16.15 -24.88 15.89
CA ASP A 510 15.51 -24.65 17.20
C ASP A 510 15.70 -23.20 17.66
N PHE A 511 14.93 -22.29 17.06
CA PHE A 511 14.89 -20.87 17.47
C PHE A 511 13.90 -20.60 18.61
N LEU A 512 13.18 -21.63 19.08
CA LEU A 512 12.15 -21.49 20.12
C LEU A 512 12.75 -20.93 21.42
N LYS A 513 13.94 -21.40 21.79
CA LYS A 513 14.66 -20.94 23.01
C LYS A 513 14.99 -19.46 22.99
N ASP A 514 15.21 -18.86 21.83
CA ASP A 514 15.51 -17.43 21.74
C ASP A 514 14.25 -16.58 21.74
N ILE A 515 13.15 -17.11 21.19
CA ILE A 515 11.83 -16.49 21.28
C ILE A 515 11.32 -16.53 22.73
N GLU A 516 11.53 -17.62 23.45
CA GLU A 516 11.15 -17.78 24.87
C GLU A 516 11.91 -16.82 25.80
N LYS A 517 13.12 -16.40 25.43
CA LYS A 517 13.91 -15.40 26.17
C LYS A 517 13.43 -13.96 25.95
N LEU A 518 12.52 -13.70 25.00
CA LEU A 518 12.03 -12.35 24.77
C LEU A 518 11.14 -11.90 25.92
N GLU A 519 11.56 -10.83 26.59
CA GLU A 519 10.73 -10.16 27.60
C GLU A 519 9.60 -9.40 26.91
N LEU A 520 8.50 -10.09 26.64
CA LEU A 520 7.29 -9.48 26.09
C LEU A 520 6.52 -8.73 27.18
N PRO A 521 6.02 -7.51 26.89
CA PRO A 521 5.19 -6.79 27.85
C PRO A 521 3.93 -7.59 28.21
N SER A 522 3.61 -7.63 29.50
CA SER A 522 2.52 -8.45 30.05
C SER A 522 1.15 -8.20 29.40
N ILE A 523 0.92 -6.95 28.95
CA ILE A 523 -0.30 -6.50 28.27
C ILE A 523 -0.57 -7.26 26.95
N PHE A 524 0.46 -7.81 26.29
CA PHE A 524 0.34 -8.56 25.04
C PHE A 524 0.29 -10.09 25.24
N ARG A 525 0.43 -10.59 26.47
CA ARG A 525 0.53 -12.02 26.77
C ARG A 525 -0.67 -12.82 26.25
N LEU A 526 -1.87 -12.26 26.33
CA LEU A 526 -3.09 -12.90 25.83
C LEU A 526 -3.09 -13.04 24.30
N THR A 527 -2.66 -12.00 23.59
CA THR A 527 -2.50 -12.04 22.13
C THR A 527 -1.46 -13.07 21.71
N TRP A 528 -0.32 -13.11 22.40
CA TRP A 528 0.72 -14.09 22.12
C TRP A 528 0.22 -15.53 22.29
N ARG A 529 -0.43 -15.84 23.42
CA ARG A 529 -1.05 -17.16 23.68
C ARG A 529 -2.05 -17.54 22.58
N THR A 530 -2.80 -16.56 22.08
CA THR A 530 -3.76 -16.77 20.98
C THR A 530 -3.06 -17.14 19.68
N PHE A 531 -1.93 -16.53 19.37
CA PHE A 531 -1.16 -16.87 18.18
C PHE A 531 -0.50 -18.23 18.28
N GLU A 532 0.02 -18.59 19.44
CA GLU A 532 0.58 -19.92 19.68
C GLU A 532 -0.47 -21.02 19.51
N SER A 533 -1.66 -20.82 20.11
CA SER A 533 -2.78 -21.76 19.97
C SER A 533 -3.23 -21.87 18.51
N TRP A 534 -3.38 -20.72 17.82
CA TRP A 534 -3.77 -20.70 16.40
C TRP A 534 -2.74 -21.42 15.52
N LYS A 535 -1.45 -21.17 15.76
CA LYS A 535 -0.33 -21.84 15.08
C LYS A 535 -0.35 -23.34 15.33
N ASN A 536 -0.64 -23.78 16.55
CA ASN A 536 -0.67 -25.20 16.89
C ASN A 536 -1.95 -25.93 16.41
N ASN A 537 -2.81 -25.26 15.62
CA ASN A 537 -4.13 -25.76 15.20
C ASN A 537 -5.06 -26.08 16.39
N GLU A 538 -4.85 -25.42 17.52
CA GLU A 538 -5.76 -25.49 18.66
C GLU A 538 -7.00 -24.64 18.39
N ILE A 539 -8.06 -24.87 19.18
CA ILE A 539 -9.34 -24.17 18.99
C ILE A 539 -9.19 -22.70 19.36
N VAL A 540 -9.35 -21.85 18.37
CA VAL A 540 -9.42 -20.39 18.51
C VAL A 540 -10.82 -19.91 18.17
N MET A 541 -11.33 -19.00 18.98
CA MET A 541 -12.68 -18.46 18.86
C MET A 541 -12.63 -17.04 18.29
N LYS A 542 -13.51 -16.75 17.34
CA LYS A 542 -13.75 -15.42 16.78
C LYS A 542 -14.86 -14.74 17.56
N PHE A 543 -14.53 -13.62 18.20
CA PHE A 543 -15.45 -12.73 18.88
C PHE A 543 -15.83 -11.61 17.92
N SER A 544 -17.12 -11.30 17.80
CA SER A 544 -17.63 -10.26 16.94
C SER A 544 -18.66 -9.40 17.66
N ALA A 545 -18.53 -8.08 17.53
CA ALA A 545 -19.45 -7.10 18.10
C ALA A 545 -19.84 -6.04 17.07
N VAL A 546 -21.11 -5.66 17.06
CA VAL A 546 -21.57 -4.48 16.33
C VAL A 546 -21.29 -3.26 17.20
N LEU A 547 -20.52 -2.30 16.70
CA LEU A 547 -20.27 -1.05 17.39
C LEU A 547 -21.57 -0.25 17.45
N LYS A 548 -22.10 -0.07 18.66
CA LYS A 548 -23.21 0.85 18.95
C LYS A 548 -22.63 2.08 19.64
N GLY A 549 -21.99 2.95 18.88
CA GLY A 549 -21.44 4.20 19.41
C GLY A 549 -22.55 5.20 19.74
N SER A 550 -22.29 6.08 20.71
CA SER A 550 -23.09 7.31 20.87
C SER A 550 -23.01 8.17 19.60
N PRO A 551 -23.94 9.13 19.36
CA PRO A 551 -23.84 10.03 18.21
C PRO A 551 -22.48 10.73 18.10
N PHE A 552 -21.88 11.10 19.24
CA PHE A 552 -20.55 11.71 19.30
C PHE A 552 -19.43 10.72 18.96
N GLN A 553 -19.50 9.47 19.42
CA GLN A 553 -18.52 8.44 19.06
C GLN A 553 -18.62 8.06 17.59
N ASN A 554 -19.85 7.98 17.04
CA ASN A 554 -20.05 7.77 15.62
C ASN A 554 -19.55 8.96 14.80
N PHE A 555 -19.70 10.19 15.31
CA PHE A 555 -19.10 11.39 14.71
C PHE A 555 -17.58 11.33 14.76
N LEU A 556 -16.95 11.02 15.91
CA LEU A 556 -15.49 10.88 16.00
C LEU A 556 -14.96 9.75 15.12
N LEU A 557 -15.66 8.62 15.07
CA LEU A 557 -15.31 7.51 14.20
C LEU A 557 -15.47 7.91 12.73
N LYS A 558 -16.54 8.62 12.38
CA LYS A 558 -16.76 9.19 11.04
C LYS A 558 -15.64 10.17 10.69
N GLU A 559 -15.33 11.13 11.55
CA GLU A 559 -14.22 12.05 11.38
C GLU A 559 -12.89 11.31 11.28
N LEU A 560 -12.60 10.27 12.06
CA LEU A 560 -11.35 9.49 11.97
C LEU A 560 -11.28 8.61 10.72
N ILE A 561 -12.41 8.11 10.23
CA ILE A 561 -12.54 7.38 8.97
C ILE A 561 -12.50 8.36 7.78
N GLU A 562 -12.96 9.59 7.93
CA GLU A 562 -12.94 10.63 6.89
C GLU A 562 -11.66 11.47 6.97
N LEU A 563 -10.92 11.38 8.08
CA LEU A 563 -9.63 12.01 8.27
C LEU A 563 -8.67 11.38 7.27
N ARG A 564 -8.03 12.28 6.51
CA ARG A 564 -7.26 12.01 5.29
C ARG A 564 -5.99 11.17 5.49
N LYS A 565 -5.73 10.73 6.73
CA LYS A 565 -4.71 9.76 7.10
C LYS A 565 -5.41 8.62 7.84
N PRO A 566 -5.45 7.39 7.29
CA PRO A 566 -6.10 6.27 7.96
C PRO A 566 -5.47 6.02 9.34
N PRO A 567 -6.32 5.96 10.38
CA PRO A 567 -5.87 5.88 11.75
C PRO A 567 -5.18 4.54 11.97
N VAL A 568 -4.15 4.56 12.80
CA VAL A 568 -3.52 3.33 13.28
C VAL A 568 -4.25 2.97 14.56
N LEU A 569 -5.06 1.92 14.49
CA LEU A 569 -5.96 1.56 15.58
C LEU A 569 -5.39 0.45 16.43
N ARG A 570 -5.70 0.51 17.72
CA ARG A 570 -5.36 -0.54 18.67
C ARG A 570 -6.61 -0.94 19.44
N LEU A 571 -6.93 -2.22 19.43
CA LEU A 571 -8.00 -2.77 20.26
C LEU A 571 -7.41 -3.17 21.62
N MET A 572 -8.08 -2.78 22.70
CA MET A 572 -7.73 -3.17 24.06
C MET A 572 -8.94 -3.73 24.79
N LEU A 573 -8.73 -4.78 25.58
CA LEU A 573 -9.71 -5.33 26.51
C LEU A 573 -9.39 -4.80 27.90
N ILE A 574 -10.33 -4.05 28.47
CA ILE A 574 -10.14 -3.28 29.71
C ILE A 574 -11.31 -3.56 30.66
N PRO A 575 -11.08 -3.73 31.97
CA PRO A 575 -12.18 -3.84 32.95
C PRO A 575 -13.14 -2.64 32.87
N LYS A 576 -14.46 -2.87 32.86
CA LYS A 576 -15.47 -1.82 32.68
C LYS A 576 -15.30 -0.60 33.61
N ASN A 577 -14.87 -0.82 34.84
CA ASN A 577 -14.70 0.24 35.84
C ASN A 577 -13.55 1.20 35.46
N GLU A 578 -12.53 0.70 34.77
CA GLU A 578 -11.37 1.48 34.30
C GLU A 578 -11.65 2.22 32.98
N VAL A 579 -12.71 1.85 32.26
CA VAL A 579 -13.08 2.50 30.99
C VAL A 579 -13.48 3.96 31.23
N VAL A 580 -14.16 4.27 32.34
CA VAL A 580 -14.57 5.64 32.69
C VAL A 580 -13.33 6.53 32.90
N HIS A 581 -12.31 6.01 33.58
CA HIS A 581 -11.03 6.70 33.76
C HIS A 581 -10.32 7.00 32.43
N CYS A 582 -10.55 6.21 31.37
CA CYS A 582 -10.00 6.48 30.05
C CYS A 582 -10.67 7.66 29.33
N TYR A 583 -11.95 7.92 29.59
CA TYR A 583 -12.72 9.00 28.96
C TYR A 583 -12.72 10.30 29.78
N ASP A 584 -12.64 10.21 31.11
CA ASP A 584 -12.67 11.37 32.02
C ASP A 584 -11.32 12.10 32.15
N GLN A 585 -10.23 11.50 31.69
CA GLN A 585 -8.93 12.15 31.68
C GLN A 585 -8.88 13.25 30.62
N SER A 586 -8.47 14.44 31.07
CA SER A 586 -8.59 15.68 30.31
C SER A 586 -7.73 15.65 29.03
N ILE A 587 -8.21 16.29 27.96
CA ILE A 587 -7.40 16.55 26.74
C ILE A 587 -6.04 17.19 27.09
N SER A 588 -5.94 17.91 28.22
CA SER A 588 -4.68 18.44 28.78
C SER A 588 -3.71 17.38 29.29
N GLU A 589 -4.17 16.27 29.87
CA GLU A 589 -3.32 15.15 30.32
C GLU A 589 -2.85 14.29 29.14
N ILE A 590 -3.69 14.14 28.11
CA ILE A 590 -3.30 13.53 26.83
C ILE A 590 -2.15 14.33 26.17
N ARG A 591 -2.10 15.66 26.37
CA ARG A 591 -0.99 16.52 25.94
C ARG A 591 0.25 16.42 26.85
N SER A 592 0.11 16.05 28.12
CA SER A 592 1.18 16.05 29.14
C SER A 592 2.09 14.81 29.14
N GLN A 593 2.12 14.06 28.03
CA GLN A 593 3.13 13.03 27.72
C GLN A 593 3.08 11.72 28.54
N GLN A 594 2.18 11.56 29.50
CA GLN A 594 1.90 10.25 30.09
C GLN A 594 0.76 9.59 29.32
N ARG A 595 0.96 8.36 28.83
CA ARG A 595 -0.12 7.55 28.23
C ARG A 595 -0.75 6.67 29.31
N PRO A 596 -1.83 7.11 29.97
CA PRO A 596 -2.38 6.46 31.16
C PRO A 596 -2.91 5.04 30.91
N TRP A 597 -3.29 4.69 29.67
CA TRP A 597 -3.79 3.36 29.33
C TRP A 597 -2.76 2.23 29.47
N LEU A 598 -1.46 2.55 29.46
CA LEU A 598 -0.39 1.58 29.72
C LEU A 598 -0.31 1.14 31.18
N LYS A 599 -0.90 1.93 32.09
CA LYS A 599 -0.88 1.69 33.53
C LYS A 599 -2.20 1.09 34.04
N ILE A 600 -3.14 0.79 33.13
CA ILE A 600 -4.42 0.20 33.50
C ILE A 600 -4.19 -1.25 33.97
N PRO A 601 -4.56 -1.59 35.21
CA PRO A 601 -4.44 -2.95 35.70
C PRO A 601 -5.33 -3.90 34.89
N ASN A 602 -4.82 -5.08 34.58
CA ASN A 602 -5.52 -6.12 33.81
C ASN A 602 -5.99 -5.68 32.41
N ALA A 603 -5.36 -4.68 31.80
CA ALA A 603 -5.57 -4.41 30.38
C ALA A 603 -4.90 -5.47 29.50
N HIS A 604 -5.50 -5.74 28.34
CA HIS A 604 -4.93 -6.62 27.32
C HIS A 604 -5.01 -5.96 25.94
N VAL A 605 -3.88 -5.83 25.25
CA VAL A 605 -3.86 -5.32 23.86
C VAL A 605 -4.11 -6.49 22.91
N ILE A 606 -5.00 -6.30 21.93
CA ILE A 606 -5.44 -7.29 20.94
C ILE A 606 -5.18 -6.73 19.54
N GLU A 607 -4.19 -7.25 18.81
CA GLU A 607 -3.78 -6.72 17.49
C GLU A 607 -3.91 -7.76 16.36
N ASN A 608 -4.92 -8.60 16.49
CA ASN A 608 -5.42 -9.55 15.49
C ASN A 608 -6.92 -9.31 15.22
N PHE A 609 -7.31 -8.04 15.25
CA PHE A 609 -8.68 -7.64 15.00
C PHE A 609 -8.86 -7.22 13.54
N GLU A 610 -10.10 -7.33 13.08
CA GLU A 610 -10.59 -6.82 11.80
C GLU A 610 -11.80 -5.93 12.07
N MET A 611 -11.96 -4.91 11.25
CA MET A 611 -13.10 -4.00 11.32
C MET A 611 -13.77 -3.94 9.96
N ASP A 612 -15.04 -4.32 9.92
CA ASP A 612 -15.90 -4.25 8.75
C ASP A 612 -16.84 -3.05 8.88
N VAL A 613 -16.75 -2.11 7.95
CA VAL A 613 -17.53 -0.87 7.95
C VAL A 613 -18.53 -0.93 6.80
N GLN A 614 -19.80 -1.09 7.13
CA GLN A 614 -20.90 -1.04 6.18
C GLN A 614 -21.43 0.39 6.13
N LYS A 615 -21.63 0.90 4.91
CA LYS A 615 -22.22 2.22 4.63
C LYS A 615 -23.63 2.07 4.06
N THR A 616 -24.48 3.06 4.25
CA THR A 616 -25.74 3.22 3.52
C THR A 616 -25.45 3.72 2.11
N SER A 617 -26.49 3.73 1.25
CA SER A 617 -26.45 4.32 -0.09
C SER A 617 -25.96 5.77 -0.12
N ASP A 618 -26.16 6.50 0.99
CA ASP A 618 -25.86 7.93 1.10
C ASP A 618 -24.45 8.18 1.70
N GLY A 619 -23.58 7.16 1.67
CA GLY A 619 -22.19 7.22 2.17
C GLY A 619 -22.04 7.20 3.70
N ASN A 620 -23.14 7.31 4.47
CA ASN A 620 -23.10 7.28 5.93
C ASN A 620 -22.82 5.87 6.46
N ILE A 621 -22.07 5.77 7.56
CA ILE A 621 -21.79 4.48 8.21
C ILE A 621 -23.10 3.92 8.79
N SER A 622 -23.56 2.79 8.24
CA SER A 622 -24.77 2.09 8.69
C SER A 622 -24.49 1.15 9.85
N LYS A 623 -23.35 0.45 9.77
CA LYS A 623 -22.99 -0.58 10.73
C LYS A 623 -21.49 -0.82 10.70
N THR A 624 -20.86 -0.81 11.87
CA THR A 624 -19.47 -1.23 12.01
C THR A 624 -19.41 -2.49 12.85
N VAL A 625 -18.70 -3.51 12.37
CA VAL A 625 -18.46 -4.76 13.09
C VAL A 625 -16.98 -4.89 13.37
N VAL A 626 -16.63 -5.05 14.65
CA VAL A 626 -15.26 -5.39 15.06
C VAL A 626 -15.23 -6.87 15.37
N SER A 627 -14.24 -7.58 14.83
CA SER A 627 -13.99 -8.98 15.17
C SER A 627 -12.53 -9.20 15.55
N PHE A 628 -12.27 -10.11 16.48
CA PHE A 628 -10.91 -10.49 16.89
C PHE A 628 -10.88 -11.94 17.35
N LEU A 629 -9.68 -12.51 17.47
CA LEU A 629 -9.53 -13.90 17.92
C LEU A 629 -9.03 -13.97 19.35
N LEU A 630 -9.52 -14.97 20.10
CA LEU A 630 -9.01 -15.36 21.40
C LEU A 630 -8.98 -16.89 21.53
N VAL A 631 -8.08 -17.41 22.35
CA VAL A 631 -8.10 -18.81 22.80
C VAL A 631 -9.38 -19.12 23.59
N SER A 632 -9.85 -20.37 23.56
CA SER A 632 -11.02 -20.81 24.34
C SER A 632 -10.87 -20.53 25.84
N ASN A 633 -9.68 -20.78 26.40
CA ASN A 633 -9.35 -20.53 27.81
C ASN A 633 -8.65 -19.17 27.99
N HIS A 634 -9.28 -18.09 27.51
CA HIS A 634 -8.68 -16.77 27.49
C HIS A 634 -8.50 -16.16 28.90
N GLY A 635 -9.30 -16.58 29.88
CA GLY A 635 -9.15 -16.15 31.28
C GLY A 635 -9.54 -14.69 31.54
N ILE A 636 -10.35 -14.12 30.65
CA ILE A 636 -10.84 -12.73 30.76
C ILE A 636 -12.11 -12.74 31.60
N GLU A 637 -12.20 -11.83 32.57
CA GLU A 637 -13.40 -11.68 33.38
C GLU A 637 -14.58 -11.15 32.55
N ASN A 638 -15.80 -11.52 32.92
CA ASN A 638 -17.04 -11.10 32.23
C ASN A 638 -17.28 -9.58 32.25
N THR A 639 -16.50 -8.83 33.02
CA THR A 639 -16.51 -7.38 33.22
C THR A 639 -15.67 -6.62 32.19
N HIS A 640 -14.86 -7.30 31.36
CA HIS A 640 -14.01 -6.62 30.39
C HIS A 640 -14.82 -6.10 29.20
N CYS A 641 -14.46 -4.89 28.76
CA CYS A 641 -14.98 -4.22 27.58
C CYS A 641 -13.90 -4.14 26.51
N ALA A 642 -14.28 -4.21 25.23
CA ALA A 642 -13.35 -3.99 24.12
C ALA A 642 -13.41 -2.52 23.66
N VAL A 643 -12.29 -1.81 23.77
CA VAL A 643 -12.17 -0.38 23.46
C VAL A 643 -11.15 -0.18 22.35
N LEU A 644 -11.53 0.58 21.32
CA LEU A 644 -10.63 0.99 20.23
C LEU A 644 -9.93 2.29 20.59
N PHE A 645 -8.62 2.35 20.42
CA PHE A 645 -7.78 3.53 20.61
C PHE A 645 -7.13 3.94 19.30
N GLU A 646 -6.96 5.24 19.08
CA GLU A 646 -6.08 5.76 18.04
C GLU A 646 -4.65 5.81 18.58
N LEU A 647 -3.70 5.15 17.92
CA LEU A 647 -2.35 4.91 18.45
C LEU A 647 -1.52 6.20 18.55
N MET A 648 -1.74 7.19 17.68
CA MET A 648 -0.93 8.42 17.67
C MET A 648 -1.31 9.39 18.80
N THR A 649 -2.60 9.57 19.02
CA THR A 649 -3.20 10.45 20.01
C THR A 649 -3.45 9.75 21.34
N GLY A 650 -3.56 8.42 21.35
CA GLY A 650 -3.92 7.64 22.52
C GLY A 650 -5.38 7.83 22.95
N VAL A 651 -6.21 8.45 22.10
CA VAL A 651 -7.61 8.77 22.41
C VAL A 651 -8.48 7.51 22.23
N PRO A 652 -9.33 7.15 23.22
CA PRO A 652 -10.34 6.12 23.04
C PRO A 652 -11.42 6.59 22.06
N ILE A 653 -11.70 5.80 21.03
CA ILE A 653 -12.63 6.14 19.95
C ILE A 653 -14.01 5.55 20.21
N VAL A 654 -14.08 4.23 20.44
CA VAL A 654 -15.36 3.50 20.61
C VAL A 654 -15.21 2.39 21.64
N ASN A 655 -16.25 2.22 22.46
CA ASN A 655 -16.45 1.03 23.30
C ASN A 655 -17.41 0.05 22.60
N SER A 656 -16.95 -1.17 22.33
CA SER A 656 -17.68 -2.23 21.63
C SER A 656 -18.58 -3.05 22.56
N GLY A 657 -18.65 -2.70 23.84
CA GLY A 657 -19.40 -3.41 24.86
C GLY A 657 -18.59 -4.52 25.56
N LEU A 658 -19.28 -5.27 26.42
CA LEU A 658 -18.70 -6.36 27.19
C LEU A 658 -18.30 -7.53 26.28
N VAL A 659 -17.11 -8.09 26.50
CA VAL A 659 -16.63 -9.28 25.75
C VAL A 659 -17.58 -10.47 25.92
N SER A 660 -18.16 -10.62 27.12
CA SER A 660 -19.14 -11.66 27.45
C SER A 660 -20.45 -11.56 26.67
N ALA A 661 -20.77 -10.39 26.10
CA ALA A 661 -21.98 -10.18 25.31
C ALA A 661 -21.73 -10.28 23.79
N MET A 662 -20.49 -10.56 23.36
CA MET A 662 -20.14 -10.63 21.95
C MET A 662 -20.59 -11.95 21.31
N ARG A 663 -20.81 -11.93 20.00
CA ARG A 663 -21.07 -13.16 19.24
C ARG A 663 -19.77 -13.95 19.15
N VAL A 664 -19.80 -15.21 19.58
CA VAL A 664 -18.65 -16.11 19.53
C VAL A 664 -18.88 -17.18 18.48
N THR A 665 -17.91 -17.38 17.60
CA THR A 665 -17.91 -18.42 16.56
C THR A 665 -16.56 -19.13 16.54
N LYS A 666 -16.51 -20.38 16.09
CA LYS A 666 -15.23 -21.06 15.90
C LYS A 666 -14.49 -20.44 14.71
N TYR A 667 -13.18 -20.26 14.83
CA TYR A 667 -12.35 -19.79 13.72
C TYR A 667 -11.69 -20.99 13.04
N ASP A 668 -12.08 -21.27 11.80
CA ASP A 668 -11.67 -22.48 11.07
C ASP A 668 -10.55 -22.24 10.03
N HIS A 669 -10.01 -21.02 9.93
CA HIS A 669 -8.91 -20.75 9.01
C HIS A 669 -7.56 -21.15 9.60
N SER A 670 -6.76 -21.86 8.81
CA SER A 670 -5.37 -22.19 9.15
C SER A 670 -4.51 -20.94 9.31
N PHE A 671 -3.53 -21.02 10.19
CA PHE A 671 -2.48 -20.02 10.24
C PHE A 671 -1.66 -20.07 8.92
N PRO A 672 -1.32 -18.94 8.27
CA PRO A 672 -0.80 -18.98 6.90
C PRO A 672 0.52 -19.78 6.77
N TRP A 673 1.45 -19.73 7.72
CA TRP A 673 2.70 -20.52 7.66
C TRP A 673 2.62 -21.80 8.48
N ASN A 674 1.47 -22.47 8.44
CA ASN A 674 1.26 -23.71 9.16
C ASN A 674 1.52 -24.91 8.25
N SER A 675 2.79 -25.29 8.05
CA SER A 675 3.12 -26.55 7.40
C SER A 675 4.46 -27.09 7.88
N ARG A 676 4.41 -28.38 8.21
CA ARG A 676 5.48 -29.22 8.74
C ARG A 676 6.77 -29.13 7.91
N VAL A 677 7.89 -29.13 8.66
CA VAL A 677 9.25 -29.60 8.36
C VAL A 677 9.63 -29.71 6.88
N PRO A 678 10.75 -29.10 6.44
CA PRO A 678 11.28 -29.29 5.08
C PRO A 678 11.39 -30.77 4.72
N THR A 679 10.92 -31.11 3.52
CA THR A 679 11.04 -32.43 2.91
C THR A 679 12.51 -32.83 2.82
N VAL A 680 12.92 -33.80 3.64
CA VAL A 680 14.23 -34.44 3.55
C VAL A 680 14.32 -35.15 2.19
N LEU A 681 15.24 -34.73 1.32
CA LEU A 681 15.55 -35.42 0.06
C LEU A 681 16.48 -36.62 0.33
N PRO A 682 16.41 -37.70 -0.47
CA PRO A 682 17.22 -38.90 -0.27
C PRO A 682 18.67 -38.67 -0.68
N HIS A 683 19.60 -39.13 0.15
CA HIS A 683 21.05 -39.01 -0.03
C HIS A 683 21.62 -40.11 -0.95
N LEU A 684 22.59 -39.73 -1.80
CA LEU A 684 23.40 -40.64 -2.63
C LEU A 684 24.85 -40.12 -2.73
N SER A 685 25.78 -40.62 -1.88
CA SER A 685 27.23 -40.79 -2.17
C SER A 685 28.05 -41.24 -0.94
N ALA A 686 29.20 -41.89 -1.18
CA ALA A 686 30.04 -42.60 -0.20
C ALA A 686 31.06 -41.73 0.60
N VAL A 687 31.02 -40.40 0.47
CA VAL A 687 31.79 -39.45 1.29
C VAL A 687 30.81 -38.50 1.96
N ARG A 688 30.88 -38.39 3.30
CA ARG A 688 29.90 -37.65 4.10
C ARG A 688 30.54 -36.37 4.63
N MET A 689 30.20 -35.24 4.03
CA MET A 689 30.47 -33.92 4.60
C MET A 689 29.18 -33.40 5.21
N ASP A 690 29.10 -33.42 6.53
CA ASP A 690 27.96 -32.92 7.27
C ASP A 690 28.31 -31.55 7.85
N VAL A 691 27.45 -30.56 7.64
CA VAL A 691 27.59 -29.26 8.29
C VAL A 691 27.01 -29.36 9.69
N ASN A 692 27.88 -29.22 10.70
CA ASN A 692 27.55 -29.35 12.12
C ASN A 692 26.86 -28.09 12.65
N SER A 693 27.35 -26.92 12.24
CA SER A 693 26.80 -25.63 12.62
C SER A 693 27.11 -24.58 11.55
N CYS A 694 26.24 -23.58 11.43
CA CYS A 694 26.44 -22.43 10.54
C CYS A 694 25.97 -21.18 11.25
N ASN A 695 26.90 -20.37 11.72
CA ASN A 695 26.59 -19.08 12.33
C ASN A 695 26.72 -17.99 11.27
N GLU A 696 25.66 -17.19 11.13
CA GLU A 696 25.67 -16.01 10.27
C GLU A 696 25.78 -14.74 11.11
N ASP A 697 26.70 -13.87 10.69
CA ASP A 697 26.78 -12.47 11.10
C ASP A 697 26.76 -11.56 9.84
N PRO A 698 26.64 -10.23 9.99
CA PRO A 698 26.52 -9.31 8.87
C PRO A 698 27.67 -9.35 7.85
N TYR A 699 28.84 -9.85 8.22
CA TYR A 699 30.07 -9.80 7.43
C TYR A 699 30.54 -11.19 6.94
N GLN A 700 30.16 -12.27 7.62
CA GLN A 700 30.68 -13.61 7.35
C GLN A 700 29.69 -14.71 7.71
N TYR A 701 29.92 -15.87 7.10
CA TYR A 701 29.36 -17.14 7.53
C TYR A 701 30.48 -17.95 8.18
N ALA A 702 30.28 -18.37 9.42
CA ALA A 702 31.15 -19.33 10.09
C ALA A 702 30.51 -20.71 9.99
N VAL A 703 31.07 -21.57 9.14
CA VAL A 703 30.56 -22.93 8.87
C VAL A 703 31.49 -23.95 9.51
N GLU A 704 30.95 -24.78 10.40
CA GLU A 704 31.65 -25.93 10.95
C GLU A 704 31.27 -27.17 10.17
N ILE A 705 32.24 -27.78 9.48
CA ILE A 705 32.02 -28.97 8.66
C ILE A 705 32.70 -30.17 9.33
N MET A 706 31.92 -31.22 9.54
CA MET A 706 32.41 -32.55 9.89
C MET A 706 32.55 -33.36 8.60
N ILE A 707 33.75 -33.91 8.38
CA ILE A 707 34.01 -34.79 7.23
C ILE A 707 34.18 -36.20 7.77
N GLU A 708 33.16 -37.04 7.57
CA GLU A 708 33.22 -38.49 7.82
C GLU A 708 33.74 -39.19 6.56
N CYS A 709 35.00 -39.63 6.61
CA CYS A 709 35.62 -40.46 5.58
C CYS A 709 35.59 -41.94 6.00
N VAL A 710 35.14 -42.83 5.11
CA VAL A 710 35.25 -44.28 5.30
C VAL A 710 36.71 -44.70 5.01
N GLY A 711 37.58 -44.49 5.99
CA GLY A 711 38.99 -44.81 5.94
C GLY A 711 39.73 -44.20 7.12
N ASN A 712 40.65 -44.96 7.72
CA ASN A 712 41.25 -44.74 9.04
C ASN A 712 42.04 -43.42 9.18
N ILE A 713 41.35 -42.29 9.22
CA ILE A 713 41.87 -40.97 9.57
C ILE A 713 40.89 -40.43 10.62
N SER A 714 41.37 -40.38 11.87
CA SER A 714 40.69 -39.77 13.01
C SER A 714 40.02 -38.45 12.63
N GLY A 715 38.71 -38.33 12.93
CA GLY A 715 37.87 -37.18 12.63
C GLY A 715 38.54 -35.85 12.94
N LYS A 716 38.79 -35.05 11.91
CA LYS A 716 39.21 -33.66 12.03
C LYS A 716 37.99 -32.77 11.78
N ASN A 717 37.52 -32.09 12.82
CA ASN A 717 36.63 -30.95 12.65
C ASN A 717 37.43 -29.85 11.94
N SER A 718 36.89 -29.35 10.82
CA SER A 718 37.50 -28.25 10.09
C SER A 718 36.58 -27.05 10.17
N TYR A 719 37.10 -25.93 10.68
CA TYR A 719 36.40 -24.66 10.71
C TYR A 719 36.66 -23.92 9.40
N ILE A 720 35.59 -23.61 8.66
CA ILE A 720 35.69 -22.79 7.45
C ILE A 720 34.96 -21.48 7.73
N ILE A 721 35.74 -20.39 7.76
CA ILE A 721 35.18 -19.03 7.79
C ILE A 721 35.02 -18.59 6.34
N LEU A 722 33.77 -18.58 5.87
CA LEU A 722 33.41 -18.01 4.59
C LEU A 722 33.13 -16.52 4.79
N ARG A 723 34.12 -15.69 4.50
CA ARG A 723 33.90 -14.24 4.47
C ARG A 723 33.07 -13.91 3.24
N ARG A 724 32.05 -13.07 3.41
CA ARG A 724 31.36 -12.47 2.27
C ARG A 724 32.35 -11.52 1.61
N LEU A 725 32.87 -11.90 0.43
CA LEU A 725 33.57 -10.98 -0.44
C LEU A 725 32.54 -10.01 -1.02
N PHE A 726 32.25 -8.94 -0.27
CA PHE A 726 31.73 -7.74 -0.89
C PHE A 726 32.85 -7.19 -1.77
N ILE A 727 32.76 -7.45 -3.08
CA ILE A 727 33.42 -6.58 -4.06
C ILE A 727 32.59 -5.30 -4.09
N GLU A 728 32.75 -4.49 -3.04
CA GLU A 728 32.32 -3.09 -3.02
C GLU A 728 33.59 -2.25 -3.21
N LYS A 729 33.76 -1.73 -4.42
CA LYS A 729 34.60 -0.53 -4.60
C LYS A 729 33.94 0.56 -3.76
N ARG A 730 34.59 0.91 -2.64
CA ARG A 730 34.31 2.13 -1.87
C ARG A 730 34.34 3.37 -2.77
#